data_AF-A0A0R1LVC4-F1
#
_entry.id   AF-A0A0R1LVC4-F1
#
_cell.length_a   1.000
_cell.length_b   1.000
_cell.length_c   1.000
_cell.angle_alpha   90.00
_cell.angle_beta   90.00
_cell.angle_gamma   90.00
#
_symmetry.space_group_name_H-M   'P 1'
#
loop_
_entity.id
_entity.type
_entity.pdbx_description
1 polymer ?
#
loop_
_entity_poly.entity_id
_entity_poly.type
_entity_poly.pdbx_seq_one_letter_code
_entity_poly.pdbx_strand_id
1 'polypeptide(L)'
;MLALSGQAAHADTTSTVTSTTPTGEKATQDTLAEQVEKAPNVVAAKDNAAKAGQTTTTAQSTATVAQTQQATATTQQQTAAQIQAATQAKVDAAQKLVTQTSQAQQAAQTAKDLAEKTAVTQDGVVTTDQAAVDAATKTQQTAQDAYNQATNAATNATPANVQATKDQIDQTTTKVDQDKQAETTDQTAIDQAKANQTAAQTAVTTADKTVKDDQNSVKSAQDKVDQANGQVTQDNTNLTTQQAALKDAQTTEKTAGEAVNADSAAVNTTQDAIKTKNADLVAAQTALEQAKTAAAAVTQALSDKQIAQIAADVNEAQIDRYNSLKNTPVANTITLPTGYKEALANIATAMNKVALDNAKNANQAGTVSATELAADQAAVTAAITAGTPALTQTVTGNTYHGNSVDQKLTFSDLTKLTGQQRNELSMFTADMVNQIRTALGNTATAVTQGAVDFANDIAKQYSQDNWDLNKEKAHDVAAITKVAGEDKYGLNATGNYYESLGNGYLTITPDSTGKIAGNMDQLKEAVYNTIRDMMLQDQSSSFGHALALAGQYAPTAASYLGTSFDKLGQDHFEIVTDTPAYILPASKFNKDVMSLDGTPTPGVTENYQDPNYRKLSVAEANTQRILATAQGTINDGAELEQKLAGAQEKVDQVTAEATQLATQLKTQQAQLDTDQAQQTKAINDIATQQAKVDALKTALATDQAAAATAQQALTDAQAKVTTDQQAADTATQALATATDQVDQLTAKLAQDQATTKADTAKLAELKTTLADYQTSAQTLAAAQQALTKTNRDLKTAQDKLAADQKIQAQDAQDLAAKTQTLAAATKAYEDALAALKAAEAELAAAKANATTTAAELAAATQKVLAAQTALKTAQAAQTQADAQVPIERAKALQALLDAAKPATGDQGGTTTPVTPVTPVTPVTPVTPVTPTVPTASNVTVTTPTTPVEPTTVVPTEPAVTAPKTGQRTKQTKSTPKTTPKSKKLGAAGARGSKRVAGQHATNQIAKVAQGRYTTGQANVIQTANTGQGHGKTVLNMTANNATSKQQVVLPGLSGKHATLPQTNDQSATGLSLLGLLLGVFGLTAWRRQRN
;
A
#
# COMPACT_ATOMS: atom_id res chain seq x y z
N MET A 1 59.11 -151.72 -105.21
CA MET A 1 58.14 -152.72 -105.71
C MET A 1 57.85 -152.34 -107.16
N LEU A 2 58.29 -153.12 -108.16
CA LEU A 2 57.72 -154.40 -108.65
C LEU A 2 56.43 -154.14 -109.46
N ALA A 3 56.29 -154.42 -110.77
CA ALA A 3 57.20 -154.89 -111.84
C ALA A 3 56.52 -154.56 -113.23
N LEU A 4 56.94 -154.91 -114.47
CA LEU A 4 58.08 -155.62 -115.11
C LEU A 4 58.07 -155.27 -116.64
N SER A 5 59.16 -155.45 -117.40
CA SER A 5 59.28 -155.29 -118.89
C SER A 5 59.00 -153.86 -119.43
N GLY A 6 59.16 -153.47 -120.71
CA GLY A 6 59.70 -154.05 -121.97
C GLY A 6 59.95 -152.87 -122.95
N GLN A 7 60.85 -152.88 -123.94
CA GLN A 7 60.92 -153.70 -125.18
C GLN A 7 59.65 -153.64 -126.07
N ALA A 8 59.68 -153.70 -127.41
CA ALA A 8 60.66 -153.31 -128.46
C ALA A 8 60.09 -153.65 -129.87
N ALA A 9 60.51 -152.91 -130.91
CA ALA A 9 60.70 -153.37 -132.30
C ALA A 9 59.50 -153.83 -133.20
N HIS A 10 59.86 -154.06 -134.48
CA HIS A 10 59.08 -154.63 -135.62
C HIS A 10 58.03 -153.71 -136.27
N ALA A 11 57.76 -153.78 -137.59
CA ALA A 11 58.25 -154.70 -138.66
C ALA A 11 59.73 -154.47 -139.09
N ASP A 12 60.58 -155.47 -139.38
CA ASP A 12 60.60 -156.53 -140.45
C ASP A 12 61.25 -155.99 -141.77
N THR A 13 62.10 -156.66 -142.56
CA THR A 13 62.16 -158.08 -143.00
C THR A 13 63.59 -158.66 -143.25
N THR A 14 63.64 -159.88 -143.83
CA THR A 14 64.73 -160.86 -144.04
C THR A 14 65.78 -160.60 -145.15
N SER A 15 66.84 -161.43 -145.13
CA SER A 15 67.97 -161.61 -146.09
C SER A 15 67.60 -162.17 -147.49
N THR A 16 68.59 -162.29 -148.40
CA THR A 16 68.70 -163.38 -149.42
C THR A 16 70.11 -163.52 -150.07
N VAL A 17 70.39 -164.65 -150.76
CA VAL A 17 71.72 -165.24 -151.10
C VAL A 17 71.56 -166.25 -152.28
N THR A 18 72.45 -166.58 -153.25
CA THR A 18 73.69 -166.06 -153.92
C THR A 18 73.98 -166.88 -155.23
N SER A 19 75.09 -166.60 -155.95
CA SER A 19 75.84 -167.47 -156.92
C SER A 19 75.17 -167.76 -158.32
N THR A 20 75.77 -168.38 -159.36
CA THR A 20 77.00 -169.22 -159.53
C THR A 20 77.59 -169.14 -160.99
N THR A 21 78.42 -170.11 -161.44
CA THR A 21 79.37 -170.08 -162.61
C THR A 21 79.20 -171.27 -163.63
N PRO A 22 80.02 -171.43 -164.72
CA PRO A 22 79.65 -172.20 -165.95
C PRO A 22 80.54 -173.43 -166.31
N THR A 23 80.26 -174.13 -167.43
CA THR A 23 81.21 -174.82 -168.36
C THR A 23 80.54 -175.25 -169.68
N GLY A 24 81.32 -175.62 -170.70
CA GLY A 24 80.87 -176.42 -171.88
C GLY A 24 80.87 -177.94 -171.59
N GLU A 25 81.02 -178.85 -172.56
CA GLU A 25 81.27 -178.71 -174.02
C GLU A 25 80.85 -180.00 -174.77
N LYS A 26 80.34 -179.89 -176.01
CA LYS A 26 80.32 -180.97 -177.03
C LYS A 26 80.10 -180.38 -178.43
N ALA A 27 81.16 -180.30 -179.24
CA ALA A 27 81.27 -179.45 -180.42
C ALA A 27 80.34 -179.75 -181.63
N THR A 28 80.41 -178.85 -182.62
CA THR A 28 79.84 -178.89 -183.99
C THR A 28 78.38 -178.41 -184.22
N GLN A 29 77.99 -177.29 -183.59
CA GLN A 29 77.01 -176.38 -184.21
C GLN A 29 77.30 -174.86 -184.04
N ASP A 30 78.37 -174.48 -183.33
CA ASP A 30 78.69 -173.08 -182.98
C ASP A 30 79.01 -172.13 -184.14
N THR A 31 79.39 -172.65 -185.31
CA THR A 31 79.95 -171.86 -186.44
C THR A 31 78.99 -170.84 -187.08
N LEU A 32 77.77 -170.69 -186.54
CA LEU A 32 76.80 -169.66 -186.93
C LEU A 32 76.51 -168.63 -185.81
N ALA A 33 76.58 -169.02 -184.54
CA ALA A 33 76.06 -168.21 -183.43
C ALA A 33 76.88 -166.94 -183.13
N GLU A 34 78.17 -166.96 -183.43
CA GLU A 34 79.10 -165.86 -183.12
C GLU A 34 78.95 -164.65 -184.07
N GLN A 35 78.63 -164.88 -185.34
CA GLN A 35 78.66 -163.82 -186.35
C GLN A 35 77.54 -162.77 -186.16
N VAL A 36 76.47 -163.14 -185.45
CA VAL A 36 75.40 -162.22 -185.03
C VAL A 36 75.83 -161.27 -183.90
N GLU A 37 76.69 -161.70 -182.97
CA GLU A 37 77.13 -160.86 -181.83
C GLU A 37 78.07 -159.72 -182.24
N LYS A 38 78.77 -159.86 -183.37
CA LYS A 38 79.72 -158.86 -183.88
C LYS A 38 79.06 -157.77 -184.74
N ALA A 39 77.74 -157.81 -184.91
CA ALA A 39 76.98 -156.77 -185.61
C ALA A 39 77.02 -155.43 -184.84
N PRO A 40 77.52 -154.32 -185.43
CA PRO A 40 77.76 -153.06 -184.69
C PRO A 40 76.53 -152.43 -184.03
N ASN A 41 75.31 -152.71 -184.51
CA ASN A 41 74.07 -152.22 -183.91
C ASN A 41 73.81 -152.78 -182.50
N VAL A 42 74.25 -154.01 -182.20
CA VAL A 42 74.07 -154.63 -180.88
C VAL A 42 75.02 -154.03 -179.83
N VAL A 43 76.20 -153.55 -180.25
CA VAL A 43 77.19 -152.91 -179.36
C VAL A 43 76.67 -151.56 -178.84
N ALA A 44 76.20 -150.69 -179.75
CA ALA A 44 75.75 -149.34 -179.41
C ALA A 44 74.59 -149.30 -178.41
N ALA A 45 73.74 -150.33 -178.38
CA ALA A 45 72.61 -150.42 -177.45
C ALA A 45 73.04 -150.68 -175.99
N LYS A 46 74.17 -151.37 -175.74
CA LYS A 46 74.62 -151.72 -174.39
C LYS A 46 75.20 -150.53 -173.61
N ASP A 47 75.92 -149.62 -174.26
CA ASP A 47 76.58 -148.49 -173.60
C ASP A 47 75.61 -147.52 -172.91
N ASN A 48 74.44 -147.28 -173.52
CA ASN A 48 73.43 -146.36 -172.97
C ASN A 48 72.82 -146.88 -171.66
N ALA A 49 72.57 -148.19 -171.55
CA ALA A 49 72.04 -148.81 -170.34
C ALA A 49 72.96 -148.58 -169.12
N ALA A 50 74.28 -148.77 -169.30
CA ALA A 50 75.26 -148.63 -168.23
C ALA A 50 75.34 -147.21 -167.64
N LYS A 51 75.21 -146.17 -168.47
CA LYS A 51 75.24 -144.76 -168.03
C LYS A 51 74.03 -144.37 -167.17
N ALA A 52 72.87 -144.95 -167.43
CA ALA A 52 71.66 -144.64 -166.67
C ALA A 52 71.77 -145.13 -165.21
N GLY A 53 72.29 -146.34 -164.98
CA GLY A 53 72.36 -146.97 -163.64
C GLY A 53 73.20 -146.21 -162.61
N GLN A 54 74.31 -145.57 -163.02
CA GLN A 54 75.12 -144.75 -162.08
C GLN A 54 74.33 -143.53 -161.58
N THR A 55 73.56 -142.88 -162.46
CA THR A 55 72.83 -141.64 -162.17
C THR A 55 71.77 -141.87 -161.08
N THR A 56 71.04 -142.99 -161.15
CA THR A 56 70.04 -143.40 -160.15
C THR A 56 70.66 -143.59 -158.76
N THR A 57 71.85 -144.19 -158.68
CA THR A 57 72.48 -144.60 -157.41
C THR A 57 72.83 -143.39 -156.53
N THR A 58 73.40 -142.33 -157.11
CA THR A 58 73.80 -141.11 -156.39
C THR A 58 72.60 -140.37 -155.79
N ALA A 59 71.46 -140.33 -156.50
CA ALA A 59 70.26 -139.65 -156.02
C ALA A 59 69.61 -140.34 -154.81
N GLN A 60 69.75 -141.67 -154.69
CA GLN A 60 69.22 -142.46 -153.59
C GLN A 60 69.86 -142.08 -152.24
N SER A 61 71.18 -141.85 -152.21
CA SER A 61 71.94 -141.53 -151.00
C SER A 61 71.52 -140.19 -150.37
N THR A 62 71.35 -139.16 -151.21
CA THR A 62 71.03 -137.79 -150.77
C THR A 62 69.68 -137.69 -150.05
N ALA A 63 68.70 -138.52 -150.42
CA ALA A 63 67.39 -138.53 -149.78
C ALA A 63 67.43 -139.05 -148.33
N THR A 64 68.23 -140.09 -148.08
CA THR A 64 68.34 -140.73 -146.75
C THR A 64 68.93 -139.79 -145.70
N VAL A 65 69.98 -139.02 -146.05
CA VAL A 65 70.63 -138.09 -145.10
C VAL A 65 69.69 -136.95 -144.67
N ALA A 66 68.82 -136.48 -145.57
CA ALA A 66 67.88 -135.41 -145.27
C ALA A 66 66.83 -135.84 -144.22
N GLN A 67 66.32 -137.07 -144.32
CA GLN A 67 65.27 -137.58 -143.41
C GLN A 67 65.78 -137.72 -141.96
N THR A 68 67.04 -138.08 -141.75
CA THR A 68 67.65 -138.17 -140.41
C THR A 68 67.72 -136.83 -139.70
N GLN A 69 67.93 -135.71 -140.41
CA GLN A 69 67.97 -134.37 -139.79
C GLN A 69 66.59 -133.89 -139.30
N GLN A 70 65.50 -134.33 -139.94
CA GLN A 70 64.13 -133.93 -139.59
C GLN A 70 63.66 -134.56 -138.26
N ALA A 71 64.06 -135.80 -137.98
CA ALA A 71 63.66 -136.51 -136.77
C ALA A 71 64.16 -135.82 -135.49
N THR A 72 65.43 -135.40 -135.46
CA THR A 72 66.07 -134.77 -134.29
C THR A 72 65.37 -133.49 -133.84
N ALA A 73 65.04 -132.61 -134.80
CA ALA A 73 64.40 -131.32 -134.50
C ALA A 73 62.94 -131.47 -133.98
N THR A 74 62.27 -132.58 -134.33
CA THR A 74 60.90 -132.85 -133.87
C THR A 74 60.85 -133.05 -132.35
N THR A 75 61.83 -133.77 -131.79
CA THR A 75 61.93 -134.07 -130.35
C THR A 75 62.19 -132.80 -129.51
N GLN A 76 63.02 -131.90 -130.02
CA GLN A 76 63.37 -130.65 -129.32
C GLN A 76 62.13 -129.74 -129.15
N GLN A 77 61.31 -129.59 -130.19
CA GLN A 77 60.10 -128.76 -130.13
C GLN A 77 59.05 -129.28 -129.14
N GLN A 78 58.88 -130.61 -129.01
CA GLN A 78 57.93 -131.19 -128.05
C GLN A 78 58.33 -130.91 -126.60
N THR A 79 59.65 -130.92 -126.31
CA THR A 79 60.17 -130.66 -124.95
C THR A 79 59.90 -129.21 -124.51
N ALA A 80 60.15 -128.24 -125.38
CA ALA A 80 60.01 -126.83 -125.03
C ALA A 80 58.55 -126.41 -124.78
N ALA A 81 57.59 -126.98 -125.53
CA ALA A 81 56.17 -126.69 -125.37
C ALA A 81 55.61 -127.11 -123.99
N GLN A 82 56.13 -128.19 -123.39
CA GLN A 82 55.69 -128.64 -122.06
C GLN A 82 56.14 -127.68 -120.94
N ILE A 83 57.36 -127.14 -121.04
CA ILE A 83 57.91 -126.20 -120.04
C ILE A 83 57.09 -124.89 -120.02
N GLN A 84 56.71 -124.38 -121.19
CA GLN A 84 55.86 -123.19 -121.34
C GLN A 84 54.51 -123.33 -120.60
N ALA A 85 53.84 -124.49 -120.72
CA ALA A 85 52.56 -124.73 -120.04
C ALA A 85 52.72 -124.76 -118.50
N ALA A 86 53.77 -125.42 -117.99
CA ALA A 86 54.02 -125.54 -116.56
C ALA A 86 54.29 -124.18 -115.88
N THR A 87 55.01 -123.27 -116.55
CA THR A 87 55.28 -121.92 -116.01
C THR A 87 54.05 -121.01 -115.98
N GLN A 88 53.09 -121.16 -116.89
CA GLN A 88 51.89 -120.31 -116.91
C GLN A 88 51.03 -120.53 -115.66
N ALA A 89 50.86 -121.78 -115.23
CA ALA A 89 50.09 -122.13 -114.03
C ALA A 89 50.68 -121.58 -112.71
N LYS A 90 51.99 -121.31 -112.65
CA LYS A 90 52.63 -120.66 -111.49
C LYS A 90 52.18 -119.21 -111.32
N VAL A 91 52.05 -118.47 -112.42
CA VAL A 91 51.64 -117.05 -112.41
C VAL A 91 50.22 -116.91 -111.88
N ASP A 92 49.29 -117.71 -112.43
CA ASP A 92 47.88 -117.66 -112.07
C ASP A 92 47.65 -117.99 -110.57
N ALA A 93 48.45 -118.93 -110.03
CA ALA A 93 48.44 -119.29 -108.62
C ALA A 93 48.98 -118.16 -107.71
N ALA A 94 50.09 -117.52 -108.10
CA ALA A 94 50.67 -116.41 -107.34
C ALA A 94 49.78 -115.14 -107.38
N GLN A 95 49.15 -114.86 -108.53
CA GLN A 95 48.24 -113.72 -108.68
C GLN A 95 47.02 -113.84 -107.76
N LYS A 96 46.51 -115.06 -107.57
CA LYS A 96 45.42 -115.35 -106.62
C LYS A 96 45.85 -115.11 -105.16
N LEU A 97 47.08 -115.47 -104.80
CA LEU A 97 47.61 -115.30 -103.44
C LEU A 97 47.72 -113.81 -103.04
N VAL A 98 48.14 -112.95 -103.97
CA VAL A 98 48.18 -111.49 -103.79
C VAL A 98 46.80 -110.92 -103.44
N THR A 99 45.75 -111.32 -104.16
CA THR A 99 44.38 -110.84 -103.89
C THR A 99 43.87 -111.30 -102.53
N GLN A 100 44.15 -112.55 -102.14
CA GLN A 100 43.72 -113.10 -100.85
C GLN A 100 44.42 -112.42 -99.66
N THR A 101 45.72 -112.16 -99.76
CA THR A 101 46.50 -111.51 -98.69
C THR A 101 46.18 -110.02 -98.56
N SER A 102 45.89 -109.32 -99.65
CA SER A 102 45.41 -107.93 -99.63
C SER A 102 44.10 -107.78 -98.83
N GLN A 103 43.13 -108.68 -99.06
CA GLN A 103 41.86 -108.66 -98.34
C GLN A 103 42.03 -108.97 -96.84
N ALA A 104 42.96 -109.88 -96.50
CA ALA A 104 43.30 -110.18 -95.11
C ALA A 104 43.94 -108.98 -94.38
N GLN A 105 44.84 -108.24 -95.06
CA GLN A 105 45.42 -107.01 -94.51
C GLN A 105 44.35 -105.96 -94.22
N GLN A 106 43.45 -105.71 -95.18
CA GLN A 106 42.38 -104.71 -95.04
C GLN A 106 41.45 -105.04 -93.85
N ALA A 107 41.08 -106.31 -93.69
CA ALA A 107 40.24 -106.77 -92.58
C ALA A 107 40.95 -106.64 -91.21
N ALA A 108 42.25 -106.90 -91.14
CA ALA A 108 43.04 -106.75 -89.91
C ALA A 108 43.17 -105.29 -89.47
N GLN A 109 43.23 -104.34 -90.42
CA GLN A 109 43.24 -102.90 -90.12
C GLN A 109 41.93 -102.49 -89.43
N THR A 110 40.78 -102.81 -90.03
CA THR A 110 39.47 -102.49 -89.44
C THR A 110 39.26 -103.13 -88.07
N ALA A 111 39.81 -104.33 -87.83
CA ALA A 111 39.77 -104.96 -86.51
C ALA A 111 40.60 -104.21 -85.45
N LYS A 112 41.77 -103.65 -85.82
CA LYS A 112 42.58 -102.80 -84.93
C LYS A 112 41.88 -101.50 -84.59
N ASP A 113 41.31 -100.83 -85.60
CA ASP A 113 40.70 -99.50 -85.43
C ASP A 113 39.43 -99.56 -84.57
N LEU A 114 38.69 -100.67 -84.64
CA LEU A 114 37.55 -100.93 -83.76
C LEU A 114 38.00 -101.15 -82.29
N ALA A 115 39.04 -101.95 -82.05
CA ALA A 115 39.56 -102.19 -80.71
C ALA A 115 40.11 -100.91 -80.06
N GLU A 116 40.75 -100.04 -80.83
CA GLU A 116 41.25 -98.73 -80.38
C GLU A 116 40.11 -97.82 -79.92
N LYS A 117 39.00 -97.79 -80.65
CA LYS A 117 37.79 -97.05 -80.26
C LYS A 117 37.15 -97.60 -79.00
N THR A 118 37.14 -98.92 -78.80
CA THR A 118 36.64 -99.54 -77.55
C THR A 118 37.47 -99.11 -76.35
N ALA A 119 38.79 -99.24 -76.41
CA ALA A 119 39.70 -98.86 -75.32
C ALA A 119 39.53 -97.38 -74.91
N VAL A 120 39.52 -96.46 -75.89
CA VAL A 120 39.30 -95.01 -75.63
C VAL A 120 37.91 -94.73 -75.03
N THR A 121 36.90 -95.55 -75.32
CA THR A 121 35.58 -95.42 -74.72
C THR A 121 35.61 -95.85 -73.24
N GLN A 122 36.31 -96.95 -72.91
CA GLN A 122 36.39 -97.48 -71.55
C GLN A 122 37.23 -96.60 -70.62
N ASP A 123 38.28 -95.93 -71.12
CA ASP A 123 39.02 -94.89 -70.38
C ASP A 123 38.08 -93.77 -69.85
N GLY A 124 37.10 -93.37 -70.66
CA GLY A 124 36.08 -92.38 -70.28
C GLY A 124 35.13 -92.88 -69.19
N VAL A 125 34.81 -94.18 -69.18
CA VAL A 125 33.99 -94.82 -68.14
C VAL A 125 34.74 -94.83 -66.81
N VAL A 126 35.98 -95.34 -66.80
CA VAL A 126 36.84 -95.40 -65.60
C VAL A 126 37.07 -94.01 -64.99
N THR A 127 37.29 -92.99 -65.83
CA THR A 127 37.43 -91.59 -65.39
C THR A 127 36.14 -91.06 -64.72
N THR A 128 34.97 -91.44 -65.23
CA THR A 128 33.66 -91.05 -64.68
C THR A 128 33.40 -91.73 -63.33
N ASP A 129 33.75 -93.01 -63.18
CA ASP A 129 33.56 -93.75 -61.93
C ASP A 129 34.50 -93.29 -60.81
N GLN A 130 35.72 -92.86 -61.13
CA GLN A 130 36.63 -92.25 -60.15
C GLN A 130 36.01 -90.98 -59.54
N ALA A 131 35.44 -90.11 -60.37
CA ALA A 131 34.75 -88.91 -59.89
C ALA A 131 33.52 -89.24 -59.02
N ALA A 132 32.84 -90.36 -59.28
CA ALA A 132 31.73 -90.85 -58.45
C ALA A 132 32.21 -91.34 -57.07
N VAL A 133 33.36 -92.03 -56.99
CA VAL A 133 33.99 -92.42 -55.72
C VAL A 133 34.35 -91.19 -54.88
N ASP A 134 34.95 -90.17 -55.49
CA ASP A 134 35.36 -88.95 -54.80
C ASP A 134 34.15 -88.18 -54.23
N ALA A 135 33.08 -88.07 -55.02
CA ALA A 135 31.81 -87.44 -54.60
C ALA A 135 31.12 -88.22 -53.46
N ALA A 136 31.11 -89.56 -53.52
CA ALA A 136 30.56 -90.39 -52.47
C ALA A 136 31.39 -90.28 -51.17
N THR A 137 32.73 -90.18 -51.27
CA THR A 137 33.64 -90.00 -50.14
C THR A 137 33.34 -88.71 -49.37
N LYS A 138 33.19 -87.58 -50.08
CA LYS A 138 32.84 -86.29 -49.46
C LYS A 138 31.45 -86.31 -48.79
N THR A 139 30.52 -87.04 -49.37
CA THR A 139 29.15 -87.21 -48.83
C THR A 139 29.15 -88.08 -47.56
N GLN A 140 30.03 -89.09 -47.50
CA GLN A 140 30.25 -89.92 -46.31
C GLN A 140 30.81 -89.10 -45.13
N GLN A 141 31.85 -88.30 -45.36
CA GLN A 141 32.47 -87.48 -44.31
C GLN A 141 31.46 -86.52 -43.65
N THR A 142 30.63 -85.85 -44.46
CA THR A 142 29.61 -84.91 -43.96
C THR A 142 28.59 -85.59 -43.03
N ALA A 143 28.23 -86.85 -43.32
CA ALA A 143 27.34 -87.63 -42.47
C ALA A 143 28.02 -88.10 -41.16
N GLN A 144 29.34 -88.36 -41.20
CA GLN A 144 30.12 -88.72 -40.02
C GLN A 144 30.20 -87.55 -39.01
N ASP A 145 30.42 -86.32 -39.49
CA ASP A 145 30.52 -85.14 -38.64
C ASP A 145 29.18 -84.76 -37.99
N ALA A 146 28.07 -84.96 -38.71
CA ALA A 146 26.71 -84.80 -38.17
C ALA A 146 26.39 -85.85 -37.09
N TYR A 147 26.78 -87.12 -37.31
CA TYR A 147 26.63 -88.19 -36.33
C TYR A 147 27.43 -87.92 -35.04
N ASN A 148 28.66 -87.42 -35.16
CA ASN A 148 29.51 -87.07 -34.02
C ASN A 148 28.88 -85.97 -33.15
N GLN A 149 28.33 -84.91 -33.78
CA GLN A 149 27.64 -83.83 -33.06
C GLN A 149 26.36 -84.31 -32.37
N ALA A 150 25.53 -85.10 -33.07
CA ALA A 150 24.30 -85.65 -32.49
C ALA A 150 24.58 -86.63 -31.33
N THR A 151 25.68 -87.37 -31.40
CA THR A 151 26.14 -88.25 -30.31
C THR A 151 26.45 -87.45 -29.05
N ASN A 152 27.23 -86.38 -29.16
CA ASN A 152 27.55 -85.50 -28.02
C ASN A 152 26.29 -84.87 -27.40
N ALA A 153 25.33 -84.43 -28.21
CA ALA A 153 24.06 -83.89 -27.72
C ALA A 153 23.24 -84.93 -26.95
N ALA A 154 23.11 -86.15 -27.48
CA ALA A 154 22.40 -87.24 -26.83
C ALA A 154 23.10 -87.74 -25.55
N THR A 155 24.45 -87.74 -25.49
CA THR A 155 25.20 -88.08 -24.28
C THR A 155 24.91 -87.11 -23.12
N ASN A 156 24.69 -85.82 -23.41
CA ASN A 156 24.35 -84.84 -22.39
C ASN A 156 22.86 -84.91 -21.95
N ALA A 157 21.97 -85.44 -22.78
CA ALA A 157 20.53 -85.52 -22.52
C ALA A 157 20.12 -86.71 -21.61
N THR A 158 20.90 -86.98 -20.56
CA THR A 158 20.60 -88.09 -19.62
C THR A 158 19.30 -87.84 -18.84
N PRO A 159 18.59 -88.88 -18.37
CA PRO A 159 17.40 -88.72 -17.52
C PRO A 159 17.68 -87.91 -16.25
N ALA A 160 18.88 -88.00 -15.69
CA ALA A 160 19.31 -87.22 -14.54
C ALA A 160 19.45 -85.72 -14.88
N ASN A 161 20.07 -85.38 -16.01
CA ASN A 161 20.20 -83.99 -16.46
C ASN A 161 18.84 -83.40 -16.84
N VAL A 162 17.99 -84.17 -17.54
CA VAL A 162 16.60 -83.79 -17.87
C VAL A 162 15.77 -83.52 -16.61
N GLN A 163 15.96 -84.29 -15.53
CA GLN A 163 15.26 -84.02 -14.28
C GLN A 163 15.86 -82.81 -13.54
N ALA A 164 17.18 -82.70 -13.44
CA ALA A 164 17.84 -81.56 -12.83
C ALA A 164 17.46 -80.22 -13.50
N THR A 165 17.32 -80.17 -14.83
CA THR A 165 16.84 -78.98 -15.53
C THR A 165 15.36 -78.66 -15.21
N LYS A 166 14.49 -79.66 -14.99
CA LYS A 166 13.12 -79.42 -14.51
C LYS A 166 13.10 -78.91 -13.07
N ASP A 167 13.87 -79.54 -12.18
CA ASP A 167 13.96 -79.14 -10.78
C ASP A 167 14.49 -77.70 -10.66
N GLN A 168 15.41 -77.29 -11.55
CA GLN A 168 15.87 -75.92 -11.70
C GLN A 168 14.79 -74.99 -12.28
N ILE A 169 14.02 -75.42 -13.29
CA ILE A 169 12.88 -74.66 -13.83
C ILE A 169 11.85 -74.36 -12.73
N ASP A 170 11.51 -75.34 -11.89
CA ASP A 170 10.52 -75.17 -10.83
C ASP A 170 11.05 -74.28 -9.69
N GLN A 171 12.34 -74.42 -9.33
CA GLN A 171 13.02 -73.51 -8.38
C GLN A 171 13.09 -72.07 -8.91
N THR A 172 13.54 -71.85 -10.14
CA THR A 172 13.62 -70.50 -10.73
C THR A 172 12.23 -69.92 -10.98
N THR A 173 11.20 -70.72 -11.31
CA THR A 173 9.82 -70.25 -11.39
C THR A 173 9.32 -69.78 -10.02
N THR A 174 9.54 -70.57 -8.97
CA THR A 174 9.20 -70.20 -7.59
C THR A 174 9.91 -68.91 -7.17
N LYS A 175 11.19 -68.76 -7.52
CA LYS A 175 11.97 -67.55 -7.23
C LYS A 175 11.39 -66.33 -7.97
N VAL A 176 11.13 -66.44 -9.27
CA VAL A 176 10.54 -65.35 -10.09
C VAL A 176 9.18 -64.88 -9.54
N ASP A 177 8.39 -65.76 -8.92
CA ASP A 177 7.13 -65.35 -8.28
C ASP A 177 7.33 -64.76 -6.87
N GLN A 178 8.38 -65.17 -6.14
CA GLN A 178 8.82 -64.51 -4.90
C GLN A 178 9.37 -63.10 -5.17
N ASP A 179 10.18 -62.93 -6.22
CA ASP A 179 10.75 -61.63 -6.59
C ASP A 179 9.64 -60.62 -6.96
N LYS A 180 8.61 -61.04 -7.72
CA LYS A 180 7.39 -60.23 -7.97
C LYS A 180 6.59 -59.91 -6.70
N GLN A 181 6.55 -60.83 -5.74
CA GLN A 181 5.88 -60.60 -4.45
C GLN A 181 6.63 -59.52 -3.66
N ALA A 182 7.95 -59.48 -3.75
CA ALA A 182 8.79 -58.43 -3.18
C ALA A 182 8.57 -57.08 -3.90
N GLU A 183 8.58 -57.04 -5.24
CA GLU A 183 8.23 -55.82 -6.01
C GLU A 183 6.87 -55.23 -5.59
N THR A 184 5.86 -56.09 -5.42
CA THR A 184 4.50 -55.67 -5.00
C THR A 184 4.49 -55.11 -3.58
N THR A 185 5.32 -55.67 -2.70
CA THR A 185 5.48 -55.21 -1.30
C THR A 185 6.19 -53.87 -1.24
N ASP A 186 7.28 -53.71 -2.00
CA ASP A 186 8.03 -52.46 -2.13
C ASP A 186 7.17 -51.34 -2.73
N GLN A 187 6.42 -51.60 -3.81
CA GLN A 187 5.51 -50.62 -4.39
C GLN A 187 4.46 -50.15 -3.36
N THR A 188 3.93 -51.07 -2.54
CA THR A 188 3.00 -50.73 -1.45
C THR A 188 3.68 -49.86 -0.37
N ALA A 189 4.93 -50.17 -0.03
CA ALA A 189 5.72 -49.38 0.91
C ALA A 189 6.06 -47.98 0.38
N ILE A 190 6.41 -47.86 -0.91
CA ILE A 190 6.64 -46.59 -1.61
C ILE A 190 5.39 -45.70 -1.54
N ASP A 191 4.20 -46.25 -1.79
CA ASP A 191 2.98 -45.45 -1.82
C ASP A 191 2.56 -45.00 -0.40
N GLN A 192 2.80 -45.83 0.63
CA GLN A 192 2.69 -45.41 2.02
C GLN A 192 3.73 -44.34 2.40
N ALA A 193 4.97 -44.45 1.92
CA ALA A 193 6.01 -43.45 2.16
C ALA A 193 5.68 -42.10 1.48
N LYS A 194 5.14 -42.11 0.26
CA LYS A 194 4.64 -40.90 -0.43
C LYS A 194 3.46 -40.26 0.29
N ALA A 195 2.56 -41.06 0.88
CA ALA A 195 1.50 -40.54 1.74
C ALA A 195 2.07 -39.84 2.99
N ASN A 196 3.08 -40.44 3.63
CA ASN A 196 3.78 -39.85 4.77
C ASN A 196 4.53 -38.56 4.39
N GLN A 197 5.21 -38.54 3.24
CA GLN A 197 5.88 -37.36 2.67
C GLN A 197 4.88 -36.23 2.41
N THR A 198 3.71 -36.54 1.85
CA THR A 198 2.63 -35.57 1.62
C THR A 198 2.07 -35.00 2.93
N ALA A 199 1.93 -35.83 3.97
CA ALA A 199 1.52 -35.39 5.30
C ALA A 199 2.58 -34.47 5.95
N ALA A 200 3.86 -34.84 5.87
CA ALA A 200 4.96 -34.01 6.36
C ALA A 200 5.07 -32.66 5.62
N GLN A 201 4.88 -32.66 4.29
CA GLN A 201 4.84 -31.43 3.49
C GLN A 201 3.68 -30.51 3.92
N THR A 202 2.52 -31.09 4.25
CA THR A 202 1.37 -30.35 4.77
C THR A 202 1.63 -29.79 6.17
N ALA A 203 2.37 -30.52 7.02
CA ALA A 203 2.80 -30.05 8.33
C ALA A 203 3.75 -28.85 8.23
N VAL A 204 4.75 -28.89 7.34
CA VAL A 204 5.66 -27.76 7.05
C VAL A 204 4.86 -26.51 6.66
N THR A 205 3.98 -26.60 5.65
CA THR A 205 3.17 -25.46 5.20
C THR A 205 2.23 -24.90 6.29
N THR A 206 1.80 -25.74 7.23
CA THR A 206 0.98 -25.34 8.38
C THR A 206 1.81 -24.63 9.45
N ALA A 207 3.03 -25.11 9.72
CA ALA A 207 3.97 -24.49 10.66
C ALA A 207 4.47 -23.14 10.13
N ASP A 208 4.92 -23.06 8.88
CA ASP A 208 5.32 -21.82 8.19
C ASP A 208 4.23 -20.75 8.26
N LYS A 209 2.96 -21.15 8.07
CA LYS A 209 1.81 -20.25 8.21
C LYS A 209 1.64 -19.77 9.65
N THR A 210 1.78 -20.66 10.63
CA THR A 210 1.64 -20.31 12.06
C THR A 210 2.71 -19.29 12.47
N VAL A 211 3.98 -19.56 12.15
CA VAL A 211 5.10 -18.64 12.35
C VAL A 211 4.82 -17.26 11.74
N LYS A 212 4.26 -17.23 10.53
CA LYS A 212 3.94 -15.97 9.83
C LYS A 212 2.77 -15.21 10.46
N ASP A 213 1.75 -15.90 10.95
CA ASP A 213 0.63 -15.28 11.67
C ASP A 213 1.09 -14.75 13.06
N ASP A 214 2.05 -15.42 13.70
CA ASP A 214 2.67 -14.94 14.95
C ASP A 214 3.61 -13.75 14.73
N GLN A 215 4.39 -13.72 13.64
CA GLN A 215 5.20 -12.56 13.26
C GLN A 215 4.32 -11.30 13.06
N ASN A 216 3.14 -11.45 12.46
CA ASN A 216 2.15 -10.36 12.37
C ASN A 216 1.60 -9.97 13.75
N SER A 217 1.49 -10.93 14.68
CA SER A 217 1.05 -10.73 16.06
C SER A 217 2.11 -10.01 16.91
N VAL A 218 3.40 -10.30 16.74
CA VAL A 218 4.54 -9.54 17.29
C VAL A 218 4.49 -8.09 16.83
N LYS A 219 4.32 -7.84 15.52
CA LYS A 219 4.16 -6.46 15.02
C LYS A 219 2.94 -5.77 15.64
N SER A 220 1.81 -6.47 15.74
CA SER A 220 0.57 -5.96 16.35
C SER A 220 0.69 -5.69 17.85
N ALA A 221 1.65 -6.33 18.53
CA ALA A 221 1.99 -6.03 19.93
C ALA A 221 2.96 -4.84 20.04
N GLN A 222 3.96 -4.73 19.15
CA GLN A 222 4.83 -3.55 19.08
C GLN A 222 4.03 -2.27 18.81
N ASP A 223 3.10 -2.31 17.84
CA ASP A 223 2.23 -1.17 17.52
C ASP A 223 1.39 -0.70 18.73
N LYS A 224 1.11 -1.59 19.71
CA LYS A 224 0.45 -1.26 20.98
C LYS A 224 1.42 -0.70 22.02
N VAL A 225 2.63 -1.24 22.12
CA VAL A 225 3.70 -0.72 22.99
C VAL A 225 4.02 0.72 22.63
N ASP A 226 4.20 1.00 21.34
CA ASP A 226 4.49 2.34 20.83
C ASP A 226 3.35 3.32 21.12
N GLN A 227 2.10 2.87 20.97
CA GLN A 227 0.90 3.67 21.25
C GLN A 227 0.73 3.97 22.75
N ALA A 228 0.95 3.00 23.62
CA ALA A 228 0.88 3.18 25.07
C ALA A 228 2.01 4.08 25.61
N ASN A 229 3.24 3.89 25.13
CA ASN A 229 4.38 4.76 25.46
C ASN A 229 4.16 6.20 24.95
N GLY A 230 3.52 6.36 23.80
CA GLY A 230 3.07 7.66 23.28
C GLY A 230 2.10 8.36 24.25
N GLN A 231 1.09 7.64 24.74
CA GLN A 231 0.13 8.19 25.71
C GLN A 231 0.81 8.56 27.04
N VAL A 232 1.65 7.67 27.60
CA VAL A 232 2.45 7.96 28.83
C VAL A 232 3.34 9.20 28.67
N THR A 233 3.85 9.47 27.47
CA THR A 233 4.64 10.68 27.16
C THR A 233 3.74 11.93 27.11
N GLN A 234 2.55 11.83 26.52
CA GLN A 234 1.58 12.91 26.46
C GLN A 234 1.03 13.23 27.87
N ASP A 235 0.72 12.23 28.68
CA ASP A 235 0.20 12.41 30.04
C ASP A 235 1.25 13.03 31.00
N ASN A 236 2.53 12.66 30.88
CA ASN A 236 3.61 13.37 31.56
C ASN A 236 3.68 14.86 31.16
N THR A 237 3.47 15.16 29.88
CA THR A 237 3.49 16.55 29.36
C THR A 237 2.28 17.34 29.87
N ASN A 238 1.10 16.74 29.87
CA ASN A 238 -0.13 17.30 30.44
C ASN A 238 0.02 17.56 31.94
N LEU A 239 0.53 16.57 32.70
CA LEU A 239 0.77 16.67 34.14
C LEU A 239 1.77 17.79 34.48
N THR A 240 2.87 17.89 33.74
CA THR A 240 3.87 18.96 33.92
C THR A 240 3.26 20.35 33.68
N THR A 241 2.47 20.48 32.61
CA THR A 241 1.76 21.74 32.26
C THR A 241 0.75 22.12 33.33
N GLN A 242 -0.01 21.14 33.84
CA GLN A 242 -1.04 21.36 34.86
C GLN A 242 -0.45 21.64 36.26
N GLN A 243 0.76 21.12 36.56
CA GLN A 243 1.53 21.49 37.75
C GLN A 243 2.05 22.93 37.70
N ALA A 244 2.43 23.43 36.51
CA ALA A 244 2.78 24.85 36.35
C ALA A 244 1.57 25.76 36.64
N ALA A 245 0.40 25.47 36.05
CA ALA A 245 -0.82 26.22 36.31
C ALA A 245 -1.28 26.19 37.79
N LEU A 246 -1.03 25.07 38.51
CA LEU A 246 -1.24 24.99 39.96
C LEU A 246 -0.30 25.95 40.72
N LYS A 247 0.99 26.01 40.33
CA LYS A 247 1.97 26.93 40.93
C LYS A 247 1.64 28.40 40.65
N ASP A 248 1.09 28.71 39.48
CA ASP A 248 0.66 30.06 39.13
C ASP A 248 -0.58 30.47 39.96
N ALA A 249 -1.51 29.55 40.19
CA ALA A 249 -2.64 29.76 41.12
C ALA A 249 -2.17 29.96 42.58
N GLN A 250 -1.20 29.17 43.06
CA GLN A 250 -0.56 29.35 44.37
C GLN A 250 0.15 30.70 44.50
N THR A 251 0.80 31.18 43.43
CA THR A 251 1.44 32.49 43.41
C THR A 251 0.39 33.62 43.45
N THR A 252 -0.72 33.44 42.73
CA THR A 252 -1.85 34.39 42.70
C THR A 252 -2.52 34.51 44.07
N GLU A 253 -2.75 33.41 44.79
CA GLU A 253 -3.31 33.41 46.14
C GLU A 253 -2.39 34.15 47.12
N LYS A 254 -1.09 33.85 47.09
CA LYS A 254 -0.10 34.53 47.94
C LYS A 254 -0.14 36.05 47.74
N THR A 255 -0.18 36.52 46.50
CA THR A 255 -0.25 37.97 46.20
C THR A 255 -1.58 38.58 46.67
N ALA A 256 -2.71 37.88 46.52
CA ALA A 256 -4.00 38.35 47.03
C ALA A 256 -4.03 38.39 48.57
N GLY A 257 -3.46 37.39 49.25
CA GLY A 257 -3.30 37.39 50.70
C GLY A 257 -2.36 38.48 51.21
N GLU A 258 -1.29 38.81 50.48
CA GLU A 258 -0.43 39.95 50.79
C GLU A 258 -1.17 41.29 50.68
N ALA A 259 -2.06 41.45 49.68
CA ALA A 259 -2.91 42.62 49.53
C ALA A 259 -3.98 42.73 50.66
N VAL A 260 -4.69 41.63 50.97
CA VAL A 260 -5.66 41.58 52.08
C VAL A 260 -5.02 41.97 53.42
N ASN A 261 -3.79 41.53 53.69
CA ASN A 261 -3.06 41.93 54.89
C ASN A 261 -2.69 43.43 54.91
N ALA A 262 -2.27 43.99 53.77
CA ALA A 262 -1.93 45.40 53.65
C ALA A 262 -3.18 46.30 53.85
N ASP A 263 -4.29 45.98 53.20
CA ASP A 263 -5.53 46.75 53.32
C ASP A 263 -6.20 46.59 54.69
N SER A 264 -6.10 45.41 55.32
CA SER A 264 -6.53 45.23 56.72
C SER A 264 -5.73 46.13 57.67
N ALA A 265 -4.41 46.23 57.49
CA ALA A 265 -3.58 47.16 58.24
C ALA A 265 -3.94 48.63 57.97
N ALA A 266 -4.26 48.98 56.72
CA ALA A 266 -4.69 50.34 56.35
C ALA A 266 -6.05 50.71 56.99
N VAL A 267 -7.04 49.81 56.92
CA VAL A 267 -8.36 49.96 57.57
C VAL A 267 -8.19 50.19 59.08
N ASN A 268 -7.40 49.35 59.76
CA ASN A 268 -7.16 49.49 61.20
C ASN A 268 -6.49 50.84 61.54
N THR A 269 -5.49 51.24 60.75
CA THR A 269 -4.79 52.53 60.93
C THR A 269 -5.75 53.72 60.78
N THR A 270 -6.63 53.71 59.78
CA THR A 270 -7.63 54.78 59.59
C THR A 270 -8.70 54.76 60.68
N GLN A 271 -9.10 53.59 61.20
CA GLN A 271 -10.00 53.50 62.36
C GLN A 271 -9.38 54.14 63.62
N ASP A 272 -8.09 53.93 63.89
CA ASP A 272 -7.41 54.54 65.03
C ASP A 272 -7.19 56.05 64.84
N ALA A 273 -6.96 56.50 63.61
CA ALA A 273 -6.98 57.93 63.27
C ALA A 273 -8.36 58.56 63.52
N ILE A 274 -9.46 57.88 63.19
CA ILE A 274 -10.84 58.33 63.47
C ILE A 274 -11.12 58.36 64.98
N LYS A 275 -10.71 57.35 65.75
CA LYS A 275 -10.82 57.36 67.23
C LYS A 275 -10.10 58.57 67.82
N THR A 276 -8.91 58.88 67.32
CA THR A 276 -8.12 60.05 67.72
C THR A 276 -8.83 61.35 67.36
N LYS A 277 -9.32 61.49 66.12
CA LYS A 277 -10.02 62.71 65.67
C LYS A 277 -11.38 62.93 66.33
N ASN A 278 -12.06 61.87 66.75
CA ASN A 278 -13.26 62.00 67.58
C ASN A 278 -12.92 62.53 68.99
N ALA A 279 -11.76 62.18 69.55
CA ALA A 279 -11.28 62.77 70.80
C ALA A 279 -10.87 64.26 70.62
N ASP A 280 -10.16 64.59 69.54
CA ASP A 280 -9.88 65.99 69.16
C ASP A 280 -11.18 66.81 69.05
N LEU A 281 -12.23 66.23 68.46
CA LEU A 281 -13.51 66.91 68.25
C LEU A 281 -14.23 67.20 69.57
N VAL A 282 -14.27 66.24 70.50
CA VAL A 282 -14.83 66.43 71.84
C VAL A 282 -14.02 67.48 72.62
N ALA A 283 -12.70 67.50 72.48
CA ALA A 283 -11.85 68.52 73.10
C ALA A 283 -12.11 69.92 72.51
N ALA A 284 -12.23 70.04 71.18
CA ALA A 284 -12.55 71.30 70.50
C ALA A 284 -13.94 71.82 70.87
N GLN A 285 -14.95 70.95 70.93
CA GLN A 285 -16.30 71.29 71.40
C GLN A 285 -16.30 71.74 72.86
N THR A 286 -15.52 71.09 73.73
CA THR A 286 -15.36 71.50 75.14
C THR A 286 -14.73 72.88 75.26
N ALA A 287 -13.69 73.17 74.46
CA ALA A 287 -13.06 74.49 74.42
C ALA A 287 -14.01 75.58 73.88
N LEU A 288 -14.87 75.25 72.90
CA LEU A 288 -15.89 76.16 72.37
C LEU A 288 -16.95 76.52 73.43
N GLU A 289 -17.45 75.57 74.21
CA GLU A 289 -18.40 75.88 75.30
C GLU A 289 -17.75 76.68 76.45
N GLN A 290 -16.47 76.45 76.74
CA GLN A 290 -15.70 77.28 77.68
C GLN A 290 -15.55 78.72 77.15
N ALA A 291 -15.25 78.90 75.86
CA ALA A 291 -15.14 80.22 75.24
C ALA A 291 -16.50 80.96 75.21
N LYS A 292 -17.60 80.27 74.91
CA LYS A 292 -18.97 80.83 74.99
C LYS A 292 -19.31 81.29 76.42
N THR A 293 -18.95 80.49 77.42
CA THR A 293 -19.17 80.81 78.84
C THR A 293 -18.39 82.06 79.24
N ALA A 294 -17.13 82.19 78.79
CA ALA A 294 -16.32 83.39 79.05
C ALA A 294 -16.85 84.63 78.31
N ALA A 295 -17.32 84.51 77.07
CA ALA A 295 -17.92 85.61 76.33
C ALA A 295 -19.21 86.13 77.01
N ALA A 296 -20.04 85.24 77.55
CA ALA A 296 -21.25 85.63 78.29
C ALA A 296 -20.95 86.47 79.55
N ALA A 297 -19.79 86.28 80.19
CA ALA A 297 -19.36 87.08 81.33
C ALA A 297 -19.05 88.55 80.96
N VAL A 298 -18.67 88.84 79.71
CA VAL A 298 -18.46 90.21 79.22
C VAL A 298 -19.81 90.96 79.14
N THR A 299 -20.87 90.29 78.71
CA THR A 299 -22.24 90.85 78.71
C THR A 299 -22.71 91.18 80.13
N GLN A 300 -22.46 90.29 81.10
CA GLN A 300 -22.78 90.57 82.50
C GLN A 300 -21.95 91.74 83.05
N ALA A 301 -20.64 91.78 82.76
CA ALA A 301 -19.77 92.88 83.18
C ALA A 301 -20.18 94.24 82.59
N LEU A 302 -20.73 94.28 81.37
CA LEU A 302 -21.31 95.51 80.78
C LEU A 302 -22.53 96.00 81.58
N SER A 303 -23.43 95.10 81.99
CA SER A 303 -24.56 95.45 82.87
C SER A 303 -24.11 95.85 84.28
N ASP A 304 -23.17 95.12 84.87
CA ASP A 304 -22.62 95.41 86.20
C ASP A 304 -21.91 96.76 86.22
N LYS A 305 -21.18 97.11 85.16
CA LYS A 305 -20.57 98.45 84.99
C LYS A 305 -21.64 99.54 84.92
N GLN A 306 -22.72 99.35 84.17
CA GLN A 306 -23.80 100.34 84.06
C GLN A 306 -24.50 100.57 85.41
N ILE A 307 -24.82 99.48 86.12
CA ILE A 307 -25.46 99.54 87.44
C ILE A 307 -24.52 100.19 88.47
N ALA A 308 -23.23 99.82 88.47
CA ALA A 308 -22.24 100.43 89.35
C ALA A 308 -22.00 101.91 89.04
N GLN A 309 -21.97 102.34 87.77
CA GLN A 309 -21.82 103.77 87.45
C GLN A 309 -23.00 104.56 88.01
N ILE A 310 -24.24 104.12 87.76
CA ILE A 310 -25.45 104.78 88.28
C ILE A 310 -25.42 104.84 89.82
N ALA A 311 -24.98 103.77 90.49
CA ALA A 311 -24.85 103.75 91.94
C ALA A 311 -23.76 104.71 92.46
N ALA A 312 -22.68 104.93 91.70
CA ALA A 312 -21.61 105.86 92.08
C ALA A 312 -22.09 107.31 91.96
N ASP A 313 -22.63 107.67 90.79
CA ASP A 313 -23.21 108.99 90.52
C ASP A 313 -24.26 109.37 91.60
N VAL A 314 -25.07 108.40 92.04
CA VAL A 314 -26.10 108.56 93.08
C VAL A 314 -25.53 108.69 94.51
N ASN A 315 -24.43 108.00 94.83
CA ASN A 315 -23.75 108.16 96.12
C ASN A 315 -23.04 109.50 96.22
N GLU A 316 -22.30 109.89 95.17
CA GLU A 316 -21.57 111.16 95.09
C GLU A 316 -22.54 112.35 95.19
N ALA A 317 -23.65 112.32 94.43
CA ALA A 317 -24.72 113.32 94.54
C ALA A 317 -25.38 113.38 95.93
N GLN A 318 -25.51 112.25 96.64
CA GLN A 318 -26.03 112.24 98.03
C GLN A 318 -25.01 112.79 99.04
N ILE A 319 -23.71 112.54 98.84
CA ILE A 319 -22.64 113.13 99.65
C ILE A 319 -22.58 114.65 99.45
N ASP A 320 -22.72 115.15 98.22
CA ASP A 320 -22.80 116.58 97.94
C ASP A 320 -24.09 117.23 98.48
N ARG A 321 -25.23 116.53 98.42
CA ARG A 321 -26.48 116.99 99.04
C ARG A 321 -26.36 117.06 100.57
N TYR A 322 -25.66 116.10 101.19
CA TYR A 322 -25.35 116.13 102.62
C TYR A 322 -24.44 117.32 102.98
N ASN A 323 -23.35 117.51 102.23
CA ASN A 323 -22.38 118.59 102.47
C ASN A 323 -23.00 120.00 102.28
N SER A 324 -23.98 120.14 101.39
CA SER A 324 -24.63 121.43 101.10
C SER A 324 -25.76 121.80 102.08
N LEU A 325 -26.59 120.84 102.51
CA LEU A 325 -27.70 121.08 103.46
C LEU A 325 -27.24 121.44 104.89
N LYS A 326 -25.97 121.17 105.23
CA LYS A 326 -25.34 121.56 106.51
C LYS A 326 -25.44 123.07 106.83
N ASN A 327 -25.60 123.94 105.83
CA ASN A 327 -25.37 125.38 105.95
C ASN A 327 -26.61 126.28 105.77
N THR A 328 -27.84 125.73 105.74
CA THR A 328 -29.08 126.50 105.46
C THR A 328 -29.79 126.96 106.76
N PRO A 329 -29.98 128.27 107.06
CA PRO A 329 -30.31 128.71 108.43
C PRO A 329 -31.79 128.74 108.86
N VAL A 330 -32.78 128.64 107.96
CA VAL A 330 -34.22 128.76 108.28
C VAL A 330 -35.04 127.78 107.45
N ALA A 331 -36.09 127.21 108.03
CA ALA A 331 -37.06 126.34 107.34
C ALA A 331 -38.32 127.12 106.95
N ASN A 332 -38.95 126.74 105.83
CA ASN A 332 -40.25 127.27 105.43
C ASN A 332 -41.35 126.71 106.34
N THR A 333 -42.30 127.55 106.77
CA THR A 333 -43.42 127.11 107.62
C THR A 333 -44.71 127.84 107.27
N ILE A 334 -45.86 127.19 107.48
CA ILE A 334 -47.19 127.81 107.31
C ILE A 334 -47.95 127.73 108.65
N THR A 335 -48.10 128.88 109.31
CA THR A 335 -48.81 129.00 110.58
C THR A 335 -50.28 129.32 110.34
N LEU A 336 -51.19 128.67 111.08
CA LEU A 336 -52.65 128.86 110.96
C LEU A 336 -53.19 129.81 112.07
N PRO A 337 -54.25 130.60 111.77
CA PRO A 337 -54.97 131.42 112.75
C PRO A 337 -55.56 130.66 113.95
N THR A 338 -55.82 131.37 115.04
CA THR A 338 -56.57 130.83 116.18
C THR A 338 -58.04 130.66 115.82
N GLY A 339 -58.64 129.51 116.17
CA GLY A 339 -60.02 129.15 115.80
C GLY A 339 -60.18 128.55 114.40
N TYR A 340 -59.09 128.46 113.63
CA TYR A 340 -59.09 127.94 112.26
C TYR A 340 -59.54 126.47 112.20
N LYS A 341 -59.07 125.63 113.15
CA LYS A 341 -59.40 124.21 113.24
C LYS A 341 -60.90 123.99 113.44
N GLU A 342 -61.49 124.72 114.37
CA GLU A 342 -62.91 124.66 114.72
C GLU A 342 -63.77 125.13 113.54
N ALA A 343 -63.38 126.21 112.87
CA ALA A 343 -64.05 126.71 111.67
C ALA A 343 -64.05 125.66 110.54
N LEU A 344 -62.89 125.09 110.21
CA LEU A 344 -62.76 124.12 109.13
C LEU A 344 -63.53 122.81 109.43
N ALA A 345 -63.46 122.31 110.66
CA ALA A 345 -64.19 121.12 111.10
C ALA A 345 -65.72 121.30 111.06
N ASN A 346 -66.23 122.50 111.39
CA ASN A 346 -67.65 122.82 111.31
C ASN A 346 -68.16 122.81 109.86
N ILE A 347 -67.41 123.41 108.93
CA ILE A 347 -67.75 123.39 107.49
C ILE A 347 -67.73 121.96 106.96
N ALA A 348 -66.67 121.20 107.25
CA ALA A 348 -66.56 119.79 106.85
C ALA A 348 -67.75 118.95 107.34
N THR A 349 -68.17 119.15 108.59
CA THR A 349 -69.31 118.44 109.20
C THR A 349 -70.62 118.74 108.49
N ALA A 350 -70.88 120.02 108.17
CA ALA A 350 -72.07 120.42 107.42
C ALA A 350 -72.07 119.87 105.98
N MET A 351 -70.94 119.96 105.27
CA MET A 351 -70.81 119.46 103.90
C MET A 351 -70.93 117.94 103.83
N ASN A 352 -70.32 117.22 104.77
CA ASN A 352 -70.43 115.76 104.87
C ASN A 352 -71.87 115.32 105.18
N LYS A 353 -72.65 116.10 105.94
CA LYS A 353 -74.08 115.82 106.15
C LYS A 353 -74.87 115.95 104.84
N VAL A 354 -74.71 117.06 104.10
CA VAL A 354 -75.34 117.25 102.78
C VAL A 354 -74.95 116.13 101.81
N ALA A 355 -73.68 115.73 101.77
CA ALA A 355 -73.20 114.63 100.92
C ALA A 355 -73.82 113.27 101.30
N LEU A 356 -73.88 112.96 102.60
CA LEU A 356 -74.48 111.74 103.13
C LEU A 356 -75.99 111.66 102.85
N ASP A 357 -76.71 112.77 103.02
CA ASP A 357 -78.16 112.81 102.82
C ASP A 357 -78.55 112.83 101.33
N ASN A 358 -77.72 113.44 100.47
CA ASN A 358 -77.79 113.22 99.02
C ASN A 358 -77.56 111.74 98.64
N ALA A 359 -76.57 111.08 99.24
CA ALA A 359 -76.26 109.68 98.96
C ALA A 359 -77.37 108.71 99.41
N LYS A 360 -78.08 109.01 100.51
CA LYS A 360 -79.30 108.26 100.93
C LYS A 360 -80.42 108.39 99.89
N ASN A 361 -80.66 109.62 99.42
CA ASN A 361 -81.67 109.90 98.41
C ASN A 361 -81.37 109.24 97.05
N ALA A 362 -80.11 109.29 96.58
CA ALA A 362 -79.70 108.66 95.33
C ALA A 362 -79.88 107.13 95.34
N ASN A 363 -79.62 106.48 96.49
CA ASN A 363 -79.65 105.02 96.61
C ASN A 363 -81.00 104.46 97.10
N GLN A 364 -82.04 105.29 97.25
CA GLN A 364 -83.38 104.92 97.79
C GLN A 364 -83.35 104.25 99.19
N ALA A 365 -82.22 104.30 99.91
CA ALA A 365 -82.03 103.61 101.19
C ALA A 365 -82.67 104.33 102.39
N GLY A 366 -83.23 105.51 102.16
CA GLY A 366 -84.01 106.29 103.13
C GLY A 366 -84.25 107.69 102.59
N THR A 367 -85.51 108.05 102.33
CA THR A 367 -85.87 109.31 101.68
C THR A 367 -85.76 110.49 102.65
N VAL A 368 -84.70 111.28 102.51
CA VAL A 368 -84.55 112.59 103.18
C VAL A 368 -85.38 113.60 102.39
N SER A 369 -86.26 114.35 103.07
CA SER A 369 -87.14 115.29 102.38
C SER A 369 -86.37 116.44 101.73
N ALA A 370 -86.94 117.01 100.67
CA ALA A 370 -86.39 118.20 100.03
C ALA A 370 -86.24 119.39 101.01
N THR A 371 -87.08 119.45 102.05
CA THR A 371 -87.02 120.47 103.11
C THR A 371 -85.83 120.26 104.05
N GLU A 372 -85.56 119.02 104.47
CA GLU A 372 -84.39 118.69 105.28
C GLU A 372 -83.09 118.95 104.51
N LEU A 373 -83.01 118.46 103.26
CA LEU A 373 -81.84 118.68 102.41
C LEU A 373 -81.58 120.17 102.14
N ALA A 374 -82.62 120.99 101.97
CA ALA A 374 -82.48 122.45 101.84
C ALA A 374 -82.03 123.11 103.16
N ALA A 375 -82.45 122.60 104.32
CA ALA A 375 -81.98 123.07 105.62
C ALA A 375 -80.49 122.72 105.85
N ASP A 376 -80.04 121.55 105.40
CA ASP A 376 -78.63 121.15 105.46
C ASP A 376 -77.75 121.99 104.52
N GLN A 377 -78.23 122.32 103.31
CA GLN A 377 -77.55 123.26 102.41
C GLN A 377 -77.47 124.67 103.01
N ALA A 378 -78.51 125.13 103.72
CA ALA A 378 -78.46 126.37 104.49
C ALA A 378 -77.47 126.29 105.67
N ALA A 379 -77.34 125.13 106.33
CA ALA A 379 -76.35 124.91 107.38
C ALA A 379 -74.91 124.96 106.85
N VAL A 380 -74.63 124.48 105.64
CA VAL A 380 -73.33 124.67 104.96
C VAL A 380 -73.04 126.16 104.76
N THR A 381 -73.99 126.91 104.19
CA THR A 381 -73.85 128.37 103.99
C THR A 381 -73.61 129.11 105.32
N ALA A 382 -74.29 128.70 106.39
CA ALA A 382 -74.11 129.26 107.73
C ALA A 382 -72.74 128.93 108.33
N ALA A 383 -72.27 127.68 108.21
CA ALA A 383 -70.96 127.24 108.68
C ALA A 383 -69.82 127.97 107.95
N ILE A 384 -69.92 128.12 106.63
CA ILE A 384 -68.98 128.92 105.82
C ILE A 384 -68.96 130.37 106.32
N THR A 385 -70.13 131.00 106.44
CA THR A 385 -70.24 132.41 106.89
C THR A 385 -69.66 132.63 108.29
N ALA A 386 -69.88 131.69 109.21
CA ALA A 386 -69.33 131.75 110.56
C ALA A 386 -67.82 131.42 110.63
N GLY A 387 -67.32 130.58 109.73
CA GLY A 387 -65.91 130.20 109.64
C GLY A 387 -65.02 131.26 109.00
N THR A 388 -65.51 131.99 107.99
CA THR A 388 -64.74 132.98 107.22
C THR A 388 -63.82 133.88 108.07
N PRO A 389 -64.24 134.52 109.17
CA PRO A 389 -63.37 135.44 109.93
C PRO A 389 -62.13 134.79 110.56
N ALA A 390 -62.16 133.48 110.81
CA ALA A 390 -61.00 132.71 111.28
C ALA A 390 -60.19 132.14 110.11
N LEU A 391 -60.87 131.72 109.04
CA LEU A 391 -60.24 131.11 107.86
C LEU A 391 -59.53 132.12 106.96
N THR A 392 -59.97 133.40 106.93
CA THR A 392 -59.35 134.47 106.14
C THR A 392 -58.50 135.45 106.96
N GLN A 393 -58.03 135.04 108.15
CA GLN A 393 -57.18 135.89 108.98
C GLN A 393 -55.72 135.85 108.49
N THR A 394 -55.18 137.00 108.11
CA THR A 394 -53.79 137.13 107.65
C THR A 394 -52.79 136.81 108.75
N VAL A 395 -51.81 135.94 108.46
CA VAL A 395 -50.71 135.60 109.38
C VAL A 395 -49.40 136.18 108.84
N THR A 396 -48.89 137.23 109.48
CA THR A 396 -47.75 138.05 109.00
C THR A 396 -46.42 137.29 108.86
N GLY A 397 -46.29 136.11 109.48
CA GLY A 397 -45.10 135.26 109.39
C GLY A 397 -45.06 134.30 108.20
N ASN A 398 -46.15 134.16 107.41
CA ASN A 398 -46.23 133.17 106.34
C ASN A 398 -45.57 133.67 105.03
N THR A 399 -44.25 133.80 105.05
CA THR A 399 -43.42 134.23 103.92
C THR A 399 -42.46 133.12 103.47
N TYR A 400 -42.27 132.96 102.16
CA TYR A 400 -41.28 132.01 101.64
C TYR A 400 -39.85 132.44 101.97
N HIS A 401 -38.99 131.43 102.17
CA HIS A 401 -37.56 131.56 102.47
C HIS A 401 -36.78 130.67 101.50
N GLY A 402 -36.31 131.27 100.41
CA GLY A 402 -35.54 130.58 99.36
C GLY A 402 -34.08 130.33 99.74
N ASN A 403 -33.41 129.45 98.98
CA ASN A 403 -32.03 129.06 99.27
C ASN A 403 -31.15 128.82 98.03
N SER A 404 -29.83 129.00 98.21
CA SER A 404 -28.87 128.97 97.09
C SER A 404 -28.54 127.57 96.53
N VAL A 405 -29.13 126.49 97.06
CA VAL A 405 -29.05 125.15 96.43
C VAL A 405 -30.17 125.05 95.41
N ASP A 406 -31.41 125.30 95.84
CA ASP A 406 -32.59 125.28 94.97
C ASP A 406 -32.51 126.29 93.82
N GLN A 407 -31.86 127.43 94.02
CA GLN A 407 -31.61 128.43 92.98
C GLN A 407 -30.68 127.93 91.85
N LYS A 408 -29.84 126.91 92.13
CA LYS A 408 -28.92 126.29 91.16
C LYS A 408 -29.52 125.07 90.46
N LEU A 409 -30.55 124.46 91.05
CA LEU A 409 -31.28 123.33 90.46
C LEU A 409 -32.23 123.83 89.36
N THR A 410 -31.67 124.18 88.21
CA THR A 410 -32.41 124.74 87.07
C THR A 410 -33.19 123.69 86.28
N PHE A 411 -34.21 124.15 85.55
CA PHE A 411 -34.91 123.40 84.52
C PHE A 411 -35.13 124.29 83.30
N SER A 412 -35.00 123.71 82.10
CA SER A 412 -35.11 124.42 80.82
C SER A 412 -36.51 124.38 80.19
N ASP A 413 -37.42 123.59 80.76
CA ASP A 413 -38.78 123.37 80.28
C ASP A 413 -39.62 122.77 81.41
N LEU A 414 -40.62 123.51 81.91
CA LEU A 414 -41.49 123.11 83.03
C LEU A 414 -42.22 121.78 82.76
N THR A 415 -42.49 121.44 81.50
CA THR A 415 -43.10 120.15 81.11
C THR A 415 -42.14 118.96 81.22
N LYS A 416 -40.87 119.20 81.59
CA LYS A 416 -39.78 118.21 81.57
C LYS A 416 -38.96 118.19 82.87
N LEU A 417 -39.58 118.56 84.01
CA LEU A 417 -38.97 118.35 85.32
C LEU A 417 -38.53 116.88 85.48
N THR A 418 -37.28 116.67 85.85
CA THR A 418 -36.71 115.33 86.05
C THR A 418 -37.45 114.58 87.17
N GLY A 419 -37.36 113.25 87.19
CA GLY A 419 -37.97 112.44 88.27
C GLY A 419 -37.53 112.93 89.66
N GLN A 420 -36.25 113.22 89.84
CA GLN A 420 -35.71 113.78 91.07
C GLN A 420 -36.34 115.16 91.42
N GLN A 421 -36.48 116.07 90.45
CA GLN A 421 -37.11 117.38 90.69
C GLN A 421 -38.60 117.27 91.05
N ARG A 422 -39.37 116.39 90.40
CA ARG A 422 -40.78 116.15 90.74
C ARG A 422 -40.95 115.50 92.11
N ASN A 423 -40.10 114.52 92.42
CA ASN A 423 -40.08 113.88 93.73
C ASN A 423 -39.74 114.92 94.81
N GLU A 424 -38.67 115.71 94.62
CA GLU A 424 -38.27 116.77 95.57
C GLU A 424 -39.34 117.87 95.75
N LEU A 425 -40.01 118.29 94.68
CA LEU A 425 -41.14 119.23 94.76
C LEU A 425 -42.29 118.63 95.60
N SER A 426 -42.61 117.37 95.37
CA SER A 426 -43.67 116.66 96.10
C SER A 426 -43.28 116.46 97.58
N MET A 427 -42.01 116.18 97.88
CA MET A 427 -41.51 116.12 99.27
C MET A 427 -41.63 117.48 99.99
N PHE A 428 -41.28 118.59 99.32
CA PHE A 428 -41.44 119.94 99.88
C PHE A 428 -42.91 120.28 100.12
N THR A 429 -43.78 119.96 99.16
CA THR A 429 -45.24 120.14 99.29
C THR A 429 -45.80 119.32 100.44
N ALA A 430 -45.38 118.05 100.56
CA ALA A 430 -45.78 117.18 101.66
C ALA A 430 -45.33 117.74 103.01
N ASP A 431 -44.13 118.33 103.13
CA ASP A 431 -43.71 119.00 104.38
C ASP A 431 -44.65 120.18 104.73
N MET A 432 -44.92 121.09 103.78
CA MET A 432 -45.83 122.23 104.02
C MET A 432 -47.23 121.78 104.44
N VAL A 433 -47.79 120.78 103.73
CA VAL A 433 -49.10 120.19 104.03
C VAL A 433 -49.07 119.43 105.36
N ASN A 434 -47.98 118.76 105.71
CA ASN A 434 -47.87 117.99 106.95
C ASN A 434 -47.68 118.88 108.18
N GLN A 435 -47.02 120.04 108.05
CA GLN A 435 -47.03 121.06 109.11
C GLN A 435 -48.47 121.53 109.40
N ILE A 436 -49.23 121.87 108.35
CA ILE A 436 -50.66 122.23 108.43
C ILE A 436 -51.47 121.11 109.10
N ARG A 437 -51.37 119.87 108.62
CA ARG A 437 -52.13 118.74 109.15
C ARG A 437 -51.75 118.41 110.60
N THR A 438 -50.47 118.52 110.96
CA THR A 438 -50.01 118.32 112.34
C THR A 438 -50.58 119.39 113.28
N ALA A 439 -50.61 120.66 112.86
CA ALA A 439 -51.24 121.74 113.63
C ALA A 439 -52.75 121.52 113.82
N LEU A 440 -53.42 120.92 112.83
CA LEU A 440 -54.83 120.55 112.90
C LEU A 440 -55.07 119.20 113.62
N GLY A 441 -54.05 118.37 113.82
CA GLY A 441 -54.16 117.03 114.41
C GLY A 441 -54.73 115.95 113.47
N ASN A 442 -54.58 116.14 112.15
CA ASN A 442 -55.00 115.21 111.11
C ASN A 442 -53.80 114.37 110.59
N THR A 443 -54.06 113.20 110.01
CA THR A 443 -53.02 112.28 109.52
C THR A 443 -52.20 112.89 108.38
N ALA A 444 -50.87 112.88 108.56
CA ALA A 444 -49.89 113.35 107.58
C ALA A 444 -50.00 112.59 106.24
N THR A 445 -49.74 113.31 105.14
CA THR A 445 -49.49 112.73 103.83
C THR A 445 -48.12 112.04 103.78
N ALA A 446 -48.01 111.00 102.96
CA ALA A 446 -46.73 110.46 102.51
C ALA A 446 -46.56 110.73 101.01
N VAL A 447 -45.33 110.70 100.49
CA VAL A 447 -45.08 110.75 99.05
C VAL A 447 -44.77 109.34 98.56
N THR A 448 -45.35 108.94 97.42
CA THR A 448 -45.07 107.67 96.75
C THR A 448 -44.80 107.93 95.28
N GLN A 449 -44.06 107.06 94.58
CA GLN A 449 -43.82 107.26 93.16
C GLN A 449 -45.15 107.24 92.36
N GLY A 450 -46.14 106.48 92.85
CA GLY A 450 -47.50 106.48 92.33
C GLY A 450 -48.17 107.85 92.38
N ALA A 451 -48.08 108.57 93.50
CA ALA A 451 -48.66 109.90 93.64
C ALA A 451 -47.93 110.96 92.79
N VAL A 452 -46.59 110.93 92.76
CA VAL A 452 -45.80 111.89 91.97
C VAL A 452 -46.03 111.72 90.47
N ASP A 453 -46.08 110.49 89.98
CA ASP A 453 -46.34 110.25 88.56
C ASP A 453 -47.81 110.46 88.18
N PHE A 454 -48.75 110.24 89.10
CA PHE A 454 -50.17 110.58 88.92
C PHE A 454 -50.38 112.10 88.71
N ALA A 455 -49.82 112.94 89.60
CA ALA A 455 -49.86 114.40 89.45
C ALA A 455 -49.19 114.89 88.15
N ASN A 456 -48.06 114.29 87.81
CA ASN A 456 -47.32 114.56 86.58
C ASN A 456 -48.07 114.13 85.31
N ASP A 457 -48.86 113.06 85.35
CA ASP A 457 -49.69 112.62 84.23
C ASP A 457 -50.97 113.47 84.10
N ILE A 458 -51.58 113.92 85.20
CA ILE A 458 -52.70 114.88 85.17
C ILE A 458 -52.23 116.22 84.57
N ALA A 459 -51.14 116.81 85.07
CA ALA A 459 -50.58 118.04 84.52
C ALA A 459 -50.19 117.93 83.03
N LYS A 460 -49.82 116.73 82.56
CA LYS A 460 -49.64 116.44 81.12
C LYS A 460 -50.95 116.41 80.34
N GLN A 461 -52.06 115.96 80.89
CA GLN A 461 -53.36 116.02 80.20
C GLN A 461 -53.84 117.47 80.11
N TYR A 462 -53.83 118.25 81.20
CA TYR A 462 -54.05 119.71 81.17
C TYR A 462 -53.16 120.40 80.12
N SER A 463 -51.88 119.99 80.02
CA SER A 463 -50.94 120.46 78.99
C SER A 463 -51.28 120.01 77.55
N GLN A 464 -51.97 118.89 77.35
CA GLN A 464 -52.43 118.45 76.02
C GLN A 464 -53.71 119.19 75.62
N ASP A 465 -54.67 119.25 76.54
CA ASP A 465 -56.01 119.79 76.34
C ASP A 465 -56.03 121.34 76.37
N ASN A 466 -54.95 121.98 76.87
CA ASN A 466 -54.76 123.44 77.00
C ASN A 466 -55.69 124.08 78.05
N TRP A 467 -56.08 123.30 79.05
CA TRP A 467 -57.12 123.68 80.00
C TRP A 467 -56.65 124.76 80.97
N ASP A 468 -57.09 126.00 80.75
CA ASP A 468 -56.73 127.16 81.57
C ASP A 468 -57.84 127.44 82.60
N LEU A 469 -57.56 127.20 83.88
CA LEU A 469 -58.46 127.47 85.00
C LEU A 469 -58.98 128.92 84.99
N ASN A 470 -58.19 129.88 84.51
CA ASN A 470 -58.61 131.27 84.41
C ASN A 470 -59.61 131.53 83.26
N LYS A 471 -59.70 130.66 82.26
CA LYS A 471 -60.76 130.69 81.22
C LYS A 471 -61.96 129.84 81.61
N GLU A 472 -61.74 128.56 81.91
CA GLU A 472 -62.81 127.56 82.06
C GLU A 472 -63.49 127.60 83.44
N LYS A 473 -62.84 128.21 84.45
CA LYS A 473 -63.32 128.35 85.83
C LYS A 473 -63.72 127.03 86.53
N ALA A 474 -63.16 125.91 86.07
CA ALA A 474 -63.36 124.58 86.63
C ALA A 474 -62.09 123.72 86.46
N HIS A 475 -62.04 122.59 87.16
CA HIS A 475 -61.06 121.53 86.94
C HIS A 475 -61.34 120.77 85.64
N ASP A 476 -60.31 120.25 84.98
CA ASP A 476 -60.46 119.27 83.90
C ASP A 476 -60.79 117.88 84.48
N VAL A 477 -62.06 117.68 84.80
CA VAL A 477 -62.57 116.41 85.31
C VAL A 477 -62.37 115.28 84.28
N ALA A 478 -62.29 115.58 82.97
CA ALA A 478 -62.04 114.58 81.94
C ALA A 478 -60.58 114.10 81.99
N ALA A 479 -59.61 115.01 82.12
CA ALA A 479 -58.21 114.69 82.37
C ALA A 479 -58.01 113.85 83.64
N ILE A 480 -58.57 114.31 84.77
CA ILE A 480 -58.42 113.66 86.09
C ILE A 480 -59.00 112.24 86.06
N THR A 481 -60.22 112.07 85.57
CA THR A 481 -60.87 110.74 85.51
C THR A 481 -60.21 109.79 84.52
N LYS A 482 -59.77 110.30 83.36
CA LYS A 482 -58.96 109.56 82.37
C LYS A 482 -57.70 108.98 83.00
N VAL A 483 -56.90 109.79 83.71
CA VAL A 483 -55.67 109.32 84.34
C VAL A 483 -55.97 108.41 85.54
N ALA A 484 -56.94 108.75 86.39
CA ALA A 484 -57.34 107.91 87.53
C ALA A 484 -57.73 106.48 87.11
N GLY A 485 -58.41 106.34 85.96
CA GLY A 485 -58.79 105.08 85.37
C GLY A 485 -57.68 104.31 84.64
N GLU A 486 -56.48 104.88 84.46
CA GLU A 486 -55.38 104.17 83.79
C GLU A 486 -54.91 102.95 84.60
N ASP A 487 -54.60 101.86 83.90
CA ASP A 487 -54.41 100.51 84.44
C ASP A 487 -53.26 100.38 85.48
N LYS A 488 -52.35 101.37 85.51
CA LYS A 488 -51.24 101.54 86.48
C LYS A 488 -51.65 102.25 87.78
N TYR A 489 -52.73 103.03 87.75
CA TYR A 489 -53.27 103.75 88.91
C TYR A 489 -54.52 103.03 89.43
N GLY A 490 -55.51 102.75 88.58
CA GLY A 490 -56.71 102.00 88.97
C GLY A 490 -57.45 102.62 90.16
N LEU A 491 -57.51 103.96 90.18
CA LEU A 491 -58.20 104.76 91.19
C LEU A 491 -59.69 104.92 90.80
N ASN A 492 -60.50 105.48 91.70
CA ASN A 492 -61.89 105.80 91.40
C ASN A 492 -61.96 106.94 90.35
N ALA A 493 -62.41 106.59 89.15
CA ALA A 493 -62.45 107.46 87.98
C ALA A 493 -63.82 108.12 87.72
N THR A 494 -64.65 108.34 88.75
CA THR A 494 -66.02 108.88 88.58
C THR A 494 -66.19 110.39 88.82
N GLY A 495 -65.12 111.11 89.17
CA GLY A 495 -65.10 112.58 89.29
C GLY A 495 -63.72 113.10 89.71
N ASN A 496 -63.58 114.41 89.98
CA ASN A 496 -62.42 114.90 90.74
C ASN A 496 -62.59 114.50 92.22
N TYR A 497 -61.62 113.75 92.73
CA TYR A 497 -61.51 113.33 94.12
C TYR A 497 -60.11 113.57 94.72
N TYR A 498 -59.20 114.20 93.95
CA TYR A 498 -57.76 114.14 94.19
C TYR A 498 -57.09 115.51 94.12
N GLU A 499 -57.49 116.34 93.15
CA GLU A 499 -56.77 117.55 92.76
C GLU A 499 -57.27 118.78 93.53
N SER A 500 -56.34 119.51 94.15
CA SER A 500 -56.45 120.96 94.39
C SER A 500 -55.57 121.69 93.37
N LEU A 501 -56.13 122.68 92.66
CA LEU A 501 -55.49 123.32 91.50
C LEU A 501 -55.26 124.82 91.73
N GLY A 502 -54.01 125.26 91.60
CA GLY A 502 -53.62 126.66 91.61
C GLY A 502 -53.34 127.22 90.21
N ASN A 503 -53.35 128.55 90.08
CA ASN A 503 -52.96 129.27 88.87
C ASN A 503 -52.51 130.69 89.26
N GLY A 504 -51.40 131.16 88.67
CA GLY A 504 -50.90 132.54 88.85
C GLY A 504 -49.84 132.73 89.95
N TYR A 505 -49.51 131.70 90.71
CA TYR A 505 -48.48 131.76 91.76
C TYR A 505 -47.05 131.58 91.24
N LEU A 506 -46.88 131.00 90.04
CA LEU A 506 -45.57 130.86 89.39
C LEU A 506 -45.15 132.15 88.68
N THR A 507 -44.25 132.91 89.32
CA THR A 507 -43.79 134.24 88.87
C THR A 507 -42.74 134.19 87.74
N ILE A 508 -42.87 133.25 86.80
CA ILE A 508 -41.93 133.06 85.68
C ILE A 508 -42.64 133.29 84.35
N THR A 509 -42.18 134.29 83.58
CA THR A 509 -42.68 134.56 82.23
C THR A 509 -42.22 133.47 81.25
N PRO A 510 -43.11 132.90 80.41
CA PRO A 510 -42.71 132.00 79.32
C PRO A 510 -41.79 132.69 78.30
N ASP A 511 -40.92 131.89 77.67
CA ASP A 511 -40.06 132.33 76.57
C ASP A 511 -40.82 132.55 75.26
N SER A 512 -40.11 132.98 74.20
CA SER A 512 -40.69 133.21 72.87
C SER A 512 -41.16 131.93 72.14
N THR A 513 -40.93 130.75 72.72
CA THR A 513 -41.47 129.46 72.26
C THR A 513 -42.61 128.95 73.13
N GLY A 514 -43.00 129.71 74.17
CA GLY A 514 -44.05 129.34 75.12
C GLY A 514 -43.59 128.40 76.24
N LYS A 515 -42.28 128.27 76.47
CA LYS A 515 -41.73 127.42 77.54
C LYS A 515 -41.44 128.23 78.79
N ILE A 516 -41.76 127.68 79.95
CA ILE A 516 -41.34 128.22 81.24
C ILE A 516 -40.05 127.51 81.66
N ALA A 517 -39.01 128.28 81.99
CA ALA A 517 -37.70 127.81 82.42
C ALA A 517 -37.26 128.59 83.67
N GLY A 518 -36.65 127.93 84.65
CA GLY A 518 -36.41 128.50 85.98
C GLY A 518 -35.57 127.59 86.87
N ASN A 519 -35.80 127.66 88.19
CA ASN A 519 -35.15 126.80 89.18
C ASN A 519 -36.10 126.27 90.26
N MET A 520 -35.64 125.32 91.07
CA MET A 520 -36.45 124.70 92.13
C MET A 520 -36.88 125.69 93.21
N ASP A 521 -36.15 126.79 93.42
CA ASP A 521 -36.49 127.81 94.43
C ASP A 521 -37.78 128.52 94.06
N GLN A 522 -37.93 128.87 92.77
CA GLN A 522 -39.15 129.49 92.23
C GLN A 522 -40.35 128.53 92.22
N LEU A 523 -40.13 127.22 92.02
CA LEU A 523 -41.21 126.22 92.11
C LEU A 523 -41.66 126.00 93.55
N LYS A 524 -40.71 125.92 94.50
CA LYS A 524 -40.98 125.81 95.94
C LYS A 524 -41.63 127.11 96.48
N GLU A 525 -41.23 128.28 95.98
CA GLU A 525 -41.90 129.56 96.26
C GLU A 525 -43.36 129.56 95.78
N ALA A 526 -43.61 129.17 94.52
CA ALA A 526 -44.95 129.09 93.97
C ALA A 526 -45.84 128.14 94.80
N VAL A 527 -45.38 126.90 95.04
CA VAL A 527 -46.06 125.91 95.88
C VAL A 527 -46.36 126.45 97.29
N TYR A 528 -45.37 127.09 97.94
CA TYR A 528 -45.56 127.66 99.27
C TYR A 528 -46.65 128.74 99.28
N ASN A 529 -46.62 129.64 98.29
CA ASN A 529 -47.58 130.73 98.16
C ASN A 529 -49.01 130.19 97.89
N THR A 530 -49.16 129.20 96.99
CA THR A 530 -50.46 128.59 96.71
C THR A 530 -51.02 127.88 97.93
N ILE A 531 -50.24 127.04 98.63
CA ILE A 531 -50.72 126.35 99.83
C ILE A 531 -51.13 127.36 100.91
N ARG A 532 -50.34 128.41 101.13
CA ARG A 532 -50.70 129.48 102.08
C ARG A 532 -52.07 130.07 101.73
N ASP A 533 -52.31 130.40 100.47
CA ASP A 533 -53.52 131.12 100.07
C ASP A 533 -54.74 130.21 99.84
N MET A 534 -54.53 128.95 99.48
CA MET A 534 -55.54 127.88 99.57
C MET A 534 -55.96 127.58 101.01
N MET A 535 -55.09 127.83 102.00
CA MET A 535 -55.47 127.76 103.42
C MET A 535 -56.11 129.07 103.91
N LEU A 536 -55.57 130.24 103.55
CA LEU A 536 -55.91 131.52 104.20
C LEU A 536 -56.74 132.50 103.36
N GLN A 537 -57.08 132.19 102.11
CA GLN A 537 -57.83 133.08 101.20
C GLN A 537 -58.90 132.37 100.36
N ASP A 538 -59.17 131.08 100.60
CA ASP A 538 -60.01 130.19 99.75
C ASP A 538 -61.54 130.40 99.86
N GLN A 539 -61.99 131.60 100.27
CA GLN A 539 -63.42 131.88 100.45
C GLN A 539 -64.23 131.76 99.14
N SER A 540 -63.64 132.11 97.99
CA SER A 540 -64.26 131.98 96.67
C SER A 540 -64.61 130.53 96.31
N SER A 541 -63.82 129.58 96.82
CA SER A 541 -63.99 128.14 96.57
C SER A 541 -64.79 127.45 97.69
N SER A 542 -65.46 128.24 98.55
CA SER A 542 -66.14 127.76 99.76
C SER A 542 -65.24 126.99 100.74
N PHE A 543 -63.94 127.33 100.77
CA PHE A 543 -62.89 126.65 101.54
C PHE A 543 -62.64 125.18 101.13
N GLY A 544 -63.01 124.80 99.90
CA GLY A 544 -62.84 123.46 99.35
C GLY A 544 -61.39 122.96 99.30
N HIS A 545 -60.43 123.83 98.96
CA HIS A 545 -59.02 123.49 98.93
C HIS A 545 -58.44 123.39 100.34
N ALA A 546 -58.81 124.31 101.23
CA ALA A 546 -58.43 124.24 102.65
C ALA A 546 -58.86 122.90 103.28
N LEU A 547 -60.08 122.45 103.00
CA LEU A 547 -60.61 121.16 103.45
C LEU A 547 -59.82 119.96 102.89
N ALA A 548 -59.42 120.00 101.61
CA ALA A 548 -58.66 118.95 100.94
C ALA A 548 -57.19 118.86 101.43
N LEU A 549 -56.48 119.99 101.41
CA LEU A 549 -55.08 120.07 101.88
C LEU A 549 -54.96 119.69 103.35
N ALA A 550 -55.86 120.17 104.21
CA ALA A 550 -55.95 119.76 105.61
C ALA A 550 -56.33 118.27 105.84
N GLY A 551 -56.76 117.55 104.79
CA GLY A 551 -57.28 116.18 104.90
C GLY A 551 -58.60 116.09 105.67
N GLN A 552 -59.33 117.19 105.82
CA GLN A 552 -60.43 117.33 106.78
C GLN A 552 -61.67 116.48 106.43
N TYR A 553 -61.79 116.05 105.16
CA TYR A 553 -62.78 115.07 104.71
C TYR A 553 -62.53 113.65 105.25
N ALA A 554 -61.27 113.29 105.53
CA ALA A 554 -60.85 111.97 106.00
C ALA A 554 -59.69 112.07 107.02
N PRO A 555 -59.89 112.75 108.16
CA PRO A 555 -58.80 113.30 108.98
C PRO A 555 -57.89 112.25 109.65
N THR A 556 -58.29 110.98 109.69
CA THR A 556 -57.50 109.87 110.22
C THR A 556 -56.87 108.97 109.15
N ALA A 557 -57.26 109.11 107.88
CA ALA A 557 -56.82 108.22 106.80
C ALA A 557 -55.37 108.53 106.36
N ALA A 558 -54.62 107.48 106.02
CA ALA A 558 -53.38 107.65 105.26
C ALA A 558 -53.71 108.26 103.88
N SER A 559 -52.80 109.07 103.33
CA SER A 559 -52.99 109.68 102.01
C SER A 559 -51.64 109.94 101.35
N TYR A 560 -51.64 109.86 100.02
CA TYR A 560 -50.44 109.94 99.20
C TYR A 560 -50.45 111.22 98.37
N LEU A 561 -49.44 112.06 98.55
CA LEU A 561 -49.34 113.37 97.93
C LEU A 561 -48.36 113.36 96.74
N GLY A 562 -48.78 113.97 95.64
CA GLY A 562 -47.93 114.29 94.49
C GLY A 562 -48.11 115.75 94.08
N THR A 563 -47.10 116.33 93.45
CA THR A 563 -47.14 117.72 92.99
C THR A 563 -46.50 117.88 91.63
N SER A 564 -47.17 118.61 90.75
CA SER A 564 -46.67 118.92 89.42
C SER A 564 -47.11 120.29 88.93
N PHE A 565 -46.50 120.74 87.84
CA PHE A 565 -46.88 121.95 87.12
C PHE A 565 -47.20 121.60 85.66
N ASP A 566 -48.21 122.23 85.08
CA ASP A 566 -48.50 122.11 83.65
C ASP A 566 -47.69 123.12 82.81
N LYS A 567 -47.88 123.10 81.49
CA LYS A 567 -47.24 124.05 80.56
C LYS A 567 -47.72 125.50 80.70
N LEU A 568 -48.86 125.73 81.36
CA LEU A 568 -49.45 127.06 81.57
C LEU A 568 -48.96 127.70 82.87
N GLY A 569 -48.25 126.94 83.72
CA GLY A 569 -47.77 127.38 85.03
C GLY A 569 -48.78 127.18 86.15
N GLN A 570 -49.78 126.33 85.94
CA GLN A 570 -50.76 125.91 86.94
C GLN A 570 -50.16 124.79 87.80
N ASP A 571 -50.46 124.81 89.10
CA ASP A 571 -49.90 123.89 90.09
C ASP A 571 -50.95 122.88 90.61
N HIS A 572 -50.64 121.61 90.42
CA HIS A 572 -51.51 120.47 90.68
C HIS A 572 -51.07 119.77 91.97
N PHE A 573 -51.94 119.76 92.98
CA PHE A 573 -51.76 119.03 94.24
C PHE A 573 -52.69 117.83 94.28
N GLU A 574 -52.16 116.65 93.95
CA GLU A 574 -52.92 115.39 94.02
C GLU A 574 -52.79 114.76 95.40
N ILE A 575 -53.92 114.49 96.06
CA ILE A 575 -53.97 113.84 97.37
C ILE A 575 -54.84 112.57 97.28
N VAL A 576 -54.19 111.44 97.01
CA VAL A 576 -54.85 110.13 96.90
C VAL A 576 -55.05 109.55 98.30
N THR A 577 -56.27 109.65 98.83
CA THR A 577 -56.61 109.14 100.17
C THR A 577 -56.75 107.62 100.17
N ASP A 578 -56.04 106.92 101.06
CA ASP A 578 -56.05 105.45 101.11
C ASP A 578 -57.30 104.89 101.80
N THR A 579 -58.39 104.85 101.05
CA THR A 579 -59.57 104.03 101.37
C THR A 579 -60.13 103.38 100.09
N PRO A 580 -60.92 102.29 100.20
CA PRO A 580 -61.55 101.63 99.05
C PRO A 580 -62.47 102.51 98.18
N ALA A 581 -62.84 103.71 98.64
CA ALA A 581 -63.64 104.67 97.89
C ALA A 581 -62.83 105.47 96.85
N TYR A 582 -61.50 105.51 97.00
CA TYR A 582 -60.57 106.26 96.14
C TYR A 582 -59.54 105.34 95.49
N ILE A 583 -58.98 104.40 96.24
CA ILE A 583 -58.07 103.36 95.73
C ILE A 583 -58.86 102.05 95.63
N LEU A 584 -59.19 101.63 94.40
CA LEU A 584 -60.07 100.47 94.19
C LEU A 584 -59.39 99.15 94.63
N PRO A 585 -60.14 98.09 95.03
CA PRO A 585 -59.54 96.84 95.53
C PRO A 585 -58.63 96.07 94.56
N ALA A 586 -58.67 96.39 93.27
CA ALA A 586 -57.79 95.83 92.22
C ALA A 586 -56.79 96.87 91.65
N SER A 587 -56.63 98.01 92.34
CA SER A 587 -55.70 99.07 91.98
C SER A 587 -54.25 98.59 91.94
N LYS A 588 -53.47 99.12 90.98
CA LYS A 588 -52.01 98.96 90.91
C LYS A 588 -51.25 100.20 91.42
N PHE A 589 -51.96 101.17 92.02
CA PHE A 589 -51.38 102.41 92.51
C PHE A 589 -50.20 102.13 93.46
N ASN A 590 -49.03 102.68 93.14
CA ASN A 590 -47.85 102.47 93.96
C ASN A 590 -48.01 103.22 95.30
N LYS A 591 -48.10 102.43 96.38
CA LYS A 591 -48.22 102.89 97.77
C LYS A 591 -46.89 102.92 98.51
N ASP A 592 -45.78 102.62 97.82
CA ASP A 592 -44.46 102.52 98.44
C ASP A 592 -43.99 103.91 98.84
N VAL A 593 -43.99 104.17 100.15
CA VAL A 593 -43.59 105.46 100.71
C VAL A 593 -42.13 105.71 100.41
N MET A 594 -41.84 106.82 99.73
CA MET A 594 -40.48 107.33 99.60
C MET A 594 -39.95 107.64 100.99
N SER A 595 -38.90 106.94 101.43
CA SER A 595 -38.39 107.16 102.78
C SER A 595 -37.75 108.54 102.92
N LEU A 596 -38.10 109.22 104.01
CA LEU A 596 -37.42 110.43 104.49
C LEU A 596 -36.08 110.12 105.19
N ASP A 597 -35.78 108.84 105.46
CA ASP A 597 -34.53 108.41 106.09
C ASP A 597 -33.34 108.64 105.16
N GLY A 598 -32.61 109.74 105.37
CA GLY A 598 -31.35 110.04 104.69
C GLY A 598 -31.33 111.40 103.98
N THR A 599 -32.48 112.05 103.78
CA THR A 599 -32.51 113.48 103.42
C THR A 599 -32.25 114.33 104.66
N PRO A 600 -31.19 115.15 104.72
CA PRO A 600 -30.95 116.04 105.85
C PRO A 600 -32.06 117.08 105.99
N THR A 601 -32.63 117.21 107.19
CA THR A 601 -33.40 118.40 107.57
C THR A 601 -32.46 119.61 107.67
N PRO A 602 -32.90 120.82 107.26
CA PRO A 602 -32.11 122.03 107.46
C PRO A 602 -31.76 122.25 108.94
N GLY A 603 -30.47 122.46 109.24
CA GLY A 603 -29.99 122.79 110.60
C GLY A 603 -29.18 121.71 111.33
N VAL A 604 -28.78 120.60 110.70
CA VAL A 604 -27.87 119.61 111.32
C VAL A 604 -26.49 120.24 111.57
N THR A 605 -26.19 120.47 112.85
CA THR A 605 -24.90 121.01 113.31
C THR A 605 -23.82 119.94 113.47
N GLU A 606 -22.56 120.36 113.57
CA GLU A 606 -21.40 119.50 113.27
C GLU A 606 -21.24 118.27 114.19
N ASN A 607 -21.04 117.09 113.58
CA ASN A 607 -20.12 116.08 114.11
C ASN A 607 -19.70 115.05 113.04
N TYR A 608 -18.42 114.64 113.07
CA TYR A 608 -17.81 113.70 112.10
C TYR A 608 -18.15 112.22 112.40
N GLN A 609 -19.36 111.96 112.92
CA GLN A 609 -19.82 110.65 113.39
C GLN A 609 -21.24 110.30 112.93
N ASP A 610 -21.79 111.03 111.95
CA ASP A 610 -23.11 110.75 111.39
C ASP A 610 -23.16 109.33 110.77
N PRO A 611 -24.08 108.45 111.25
CA PRO A 611 -24.23 107.11 110.71
C PRO A 611 -24.56 107.07 109.22
N ASN A 612 -25.23 108.10 108.67
CA ASN A 612 -25.66 108.15 107.29
C ASN A 612 -24.48 108.51 106.36
N TYR A 613 -23.66 109.49 106.74
CA TYR A 613 -22.42 109.82 106.00
C TYR A 613 -21.45 108.62 105.96
N ARG A 614 -21.37 107.85 107.06
CA ARG A 614 -20.56 106.61 107.11
C ARG A 614 -21.15 105.47 106.29
N LYS A 615 -22.47 105.38 106.10
CA LYS A 615 -23.08 104.42 105.17
C LYS A 615 -22.80 104.81 103.71
N LEU A 616 -22.99 106.08 103.34
CA LEU A 616 -22.78 106.61 101.99
C LEU A 616 -21.32 106.40 101.53
N SER A 617 -20.34 106.80 102.33
CA SER A 617 -18.91 106.64 101.99
C SER A 617 -18.46 105.17 101.89
N VAL A 618 -19.09 104.25 102.62
CA VAL A 618 -18.81 102.79 102.52
C VAL A 618 -19.55 102.15 101.34
N ALA A 619 -20.74 102.64 100.98
CA ALA A 619 -21.39 102.25 99.74
C ALA A 619 -20.51 102.63 98.54
N GLU A 620 -20.02 103.87 98.51
CA GLU A 620 -19.24 104.37 97.38
C GLU A 620 -17.92 103.64 97.16
N ALA A 621 -17.15 103.39 98.23
CA ALA A 621 -15.93 102.60 98.15
C ALA A 621 -16.15 101.15 97.67
N ASN A 622 -17.36 100.58 97.84
CA ASN A 622 -17.72 99.29 97.26
C ASN A 622 -18.12 99.40 95.80
N THR A 623 -18.90 100.41 95.43
CA THR A 623 -19.32 100.65 94.05
C THR A 623 -18.12 100.85 93.11
N GLN A 624 -17.16 101.69 93.48
CA GLN A 624 -15.94 101.92 92.70
C GLN A 624 -15.11 100.63 92.50
N ARG A 625 -15.10 99.73 93.49
CA ARG A 625 -14.44 98.42 93.39
C ARG A 625 -15.15 97.47 92.42
N ILE A 626 -16.48 97.52 92.35
CA ILE A 626 -17.27 96.78 91.35
C ILE A 626 -17.00 97.35 89.96
N LEU A 627 -17.03 98.68 89.81
CA LEU A 627 -16.76 99.39 88.56
C LEU A 627 -15.37 99.01 87.97
N ALA A 628 -14.33 99.01 88.81
CA ALA A 628 -12.98 98.61 88.41
C ALA A 628 -12.89 97.12 88.01
N THR A 629 -13.61 96.23 88.70
CA THR A 629 -13.65 94.80 88.39
C THR A 629 -14.33 94.55 87.03
N ALA A 630 -15.50 95.17 86.83
CA ALA A 630 -16.25 95.08 85.57
C ALA A 630 -15.45 95.68 84.39
N GLN A 631 -14.76 96.81 84.59
CA GLN A 631 -13.90 97.41 83.55
C GLN A 631 -12.72 96.51 83.17
N GLY A 632 -12.16 95.73 84.10
CA GLY A 632 -11.17 94.69 83.79
C GLY A 632 -11.74 93.63 82.85
N THR A 633 -12.86 93.00 83.23
CA THR A 633 -13.53 91.97 82.40
C THR A 633 -13.97 92.49 81.02
N ILE A 634 -14.32 93.77 80.90
CA ILE A 634 -14.63 94.41 79.60
C ILE A 634 -13.38 94.59 78.74
N ASN A 635 -12.23 94.98 79.32
CA ASN A 635 -10.99 95.16 78.57
C ASN A 635 -10.48 93.85 77.95
N ASP A 636 -10.64 92.73 78.67
CA ASP A 636 -10.26 91.40 78.20
C ASP A 636 -11.18 90.86 77.08
N GLY A 637 -12.34 91.52 76.84
CA GLY A 637 -13.38 91.07 75.92
C GLY A 637 -12.90 90.84 74.47
N ALA A 638 -12.02 91.70 73.96
CA ALA A 638 -11.48 91.55 72.60
C ALA A 638 -10.58 90.30 72.45
N GLU A 639 -9.92 89.84 73.52
CA GLU A 639 -9.16 88.60 73.51
C GLU A 639 -10.09 87.38 73.64
N LEU A 640 -11.22 87.52 74.35
CA LEU A 640 -12.24 86.49 74.48
C LEU A 640 -13.02 86.25 73.17
N GLU A 641 -13.34 87.30 72.40
CA GLU A 641 -13.96 87.18 71.08
C GLU A 641 -13.05 86.43 70.09
N GLN A 642 -11.75 86.71 70.08
CA GLN A 642 -10.79 85.97 69.24
C GLN A 642 -10.68 84.50 69.66
N LYS A 643 -10.68 84.21 70.97
CA LYS A 643 -10.70 82.82 71.48
C LYS A 643 -11.97 82.07 71.08
N LEU A 644 -13.13 82.74 71.08
CA LEU A 644 -14.40 82.16 70.63
C LEU A 644 -14.38 81.82 69.14
N ALA A 645 -13.88 82.74 68.30
CA ALA A 645 -13.74 82.51 66.86
C ALA A 645 -12.77 81.36 66.54
N GLY A 646 -11.59 81.36 67.17
CA GLY A 646 -10.59 80.30 66.98
C GLY A 646 -11.05 78.92 67.49
N ALA A 647 -11.87 78.87 68.54
CA ALA A 647 -12.46 77.62 69.02
C ALA A 647 -13.49 77.06 68.02
N GLN A 648 -14.30 77.91 67.39
CA GLN A 648 -15.25 77.50 66.34
C GLN A 648 -14.51 77.00 65.09
N GLU A 649 -13.52 77.75 64.59
CA GLU A 649 -12.70 77.34 63.45
C GLU A 649 -12.00 75.98 63.71
N LYS A 650 -11.58 75.74 64.97
CA LYS A 650 -10.98 74.45 65.35
C LYS A 650 -11.98 73.29 65.34
N VAL A 651 -13.24 73.51 65.76
CA VAL A 651 -14.31 72.50 65.65
C VAL A 651 -14.59 72.19 64.17
N ASP A 652 -14.65 73.21 63.32
CA ASP A 652 -14.93 73.05 61.89
C ASP A 652 -13.78 72.32 61.17
N GLN A 653 -12.52 72.68 61.47
CA GLN A 653 -11.34 71.96 60.96
C GLN A 653 -11.37 70.47 61.33
N VAL A 654 -11.54 70.15 62.61
CA VAL A 654 -11.49 68.75 63.07
C VAL A 654 -12.69 67.95 62.53
N THR A 655 -13.86 68.58 62.36
CA THR A 655 -15.02 67.97 61.71
C THR A 655 -14.74 67.63 60.25
N ALA A 656 -14.06 68.52 59.51
CA ALA A 656 -13.64 68.25 58.13
C ALA A 656 -12.60 67.12 58.04
N GLU A 657 -11.59 67.12 58.91
CA GLU A 657 -10.57 66.05 59.00
C GLU A 657 -11.20 64.67 59.32
N ALA A 658 -12.12 64.62 60.29
CA ALA A 658 -12.86 63.40 60.64
C ALA A 658 -13.73 62.89 59.47
N THR A 659 -14.36 63.80 58.72
CA THR A 659 -15.18 63.47 57.54
C THR A 659 -14.35 62.90 56.39
N GLN A 660 -13.15 63.43 56.17
CA GLN A 660 -12.20 62.90 55.18
C GLN A 660 -11.74 61.48 55.58
N LEU A 661 -11.35 61.26 56.83
CA LEU A 661 -10.94 59.94 57.32
C LEU A 661 -12.09 58.91 57.25
N ALA A 662 -13.32 59.29 57.59
CA ALA A 662 -14.49 58.42 57.45
C ALA A 662 -14.76 58.02 55.98
N THR A 663 -14.49 58.93 55.05
CA THR A 663 -14.57 58.67 53.59
C THR A 663 -13.43 57.73 53.14
N GLN A 664 -12.21 57.96 53.62
CA GLN A 664 -11.05 57.12 53.35
C GLN A 664 -11.24 55.69 53.87
N LEU A 665 -11.74 55.53 55.10
CA LEU A 665 -12.06 54.23 55.70
C LEU A 665 -13.07 53.46 54.84
N LYS A 666 -14.12 54.12 54.35
CA LYS A 666 -15.13 53.49 53.48
C LYS A 666 -14.54 52.97 52.17
N THR A 667 -13.60 53.71 51.58
CA THR A 667 -12.90 53.28 50.36
C THR A 667 -11.95 52.11 50.62
N GLN A 668 -11.17 52.17 51.70
CA GLN A 668 -10.27 51.08 52.12
C GLN A 668 -11.04 49.80 52.45
N GLN A 669 -12.19 49.90 53.13
CA GLN A 669 -13.04 48.76 53.43
C GLN A 669 -13.57 48.09 52.15
N ALA A 670 -13.98 48.87 51.15
CA ALA A 670 -14.44 48.32 49.88
C ALA A 670 -13.33 47.65 49.04
N GLN A 671 -12.09 48.13 49.14
CA GLN A 671 -10.93 47.46 48.52
C GLN A 671 -10.57 46.17 49.27
N LEU A 672 -10.56 46.19 50.60
CA LEU A 672 -10.35 45.01 51.44
C LEU A 672 -11.38 43.91 51.14
N ASP A 673 -12.66 44.26 51.02
CA ASP A 673 -13.73 43.31 50.67
C ASP A 673 -13.52 42.75 49.24
N THR A 674 -13.03 43.58 48.31
CA THR A 674 -12.68 43.17 46.93
C THR A 674 -11.53 42.18 46.92
N ASP A 675 -10.47 42.44 47.68
CA ASP A 675 -9.26 41.63 47.67
C ASP A 675 -9.43 40.33 48.47
N GLN A 676 -10.29 40.32 49.49
CA GLN A 676 -10.75 39.07 50.12
C GLN A 676 -11.54 38.19 49.14
N ALA A 677 -12.36 38.78 48.26
CA ALA A 677 -13.03 38.04 47.19
C ALA A 677 -12.03 37.52 46.14
N GLN A 678 -10.98 38.28 45.82
CA GLN A 678 -9.89 37.83 44.95
C GLN A 678 -9.09 36.66 45.57
N GLN A 679 -8.72 36.74 46.85
CA GLN A 679 -8.03 35.65 47.56
C GLN A 679 -8.91 34.41 47.61
N THR A 680 -10.19 34.55 47.97
CA THR A 680 -11.17 33.45 47.98
C THR A 680 -11.28 32.79 46.59
N LYS A 681 -11.28 33.57 45.51
CA LYS A 681 -11.27 33.04 44.14
C LYS A 681 -9.97 32.28 43.85
N ALA A 682 -8.81 32.78 44.29
CA ALA A 682 -7.53 32.12 44.06
C ALA A 682 -7.40 30.79 44.83
N ILE A 683 -7.86 30.73 46.08
CA ILE A 683 -7.94 29.49 46.89
C ILE A 683 -8.79 28.42 46.16
N ASN A 684 -9.95 28.80 45.64
CA ASN A 684 -10.82 27.89 44.88
C ASN A 684 -10.18 27.45 43.55
N ASP A 685 -9.37 28.29 42.91
CA ASP A 685 -8.62 27.92 41.70
C ASP A 685 -7.51 26.91 42.04
N ILE A 686 -6.74 27.11 43.12
CA ILE A 686 -5.75 26.12 43.61
C ILE A 686 -6.39 24.74 43.80
N ALA A 687 -7.53 24.67 44.49
CA ALA A 687 -8.25 23.41 44.68
C ALA A 687 -8.69 22.78 43.35
N THR A 688 -9.11 23.61 42.39
CA THR A 688 -9.52 23.19 41.04
C THR A 688 -8.34 22.67 40.20
N GLN A 689 -7.18 23.33 40.23
CA GLN A 689 -5.98 22.88 39.51
C GLN A 689 -5.36 21.64 40.18
N GLN A 690 -5.38 21.56 41.52
CA GLN A 690 -4.91 20.39 42.28
C GLN A 690 -5.70 19.12 41.92
N ALA A 691 -7.04 19.21 41.86
CA ALA A 691 -7.88 18.10 41.45
C ALA A 691 -7.55 17.59 40.02
N LYS A 692 -7.19 18.48 39.09
CA LYS A 692 -6.71 18.09 37.75
C LYS A 692 -5.33 17.45 37.78
N VAL A 693 -4.40 17.95 38.61
CA VAL A 693 -3.07 17.34 38.81
C VAL A 693 -3.23 15.89 39.30
N ASP A 694 -4.12 15.63 40.25
CA ASP A 694 -4.30 14.28 40.81
C ASP A 694 -5.08 13.35 39.87
N ALA A 695 -6.03 13.87 39.08
CA ALA A 695 -6.63 13.13 37.98
C ALA A 695 -5.58 12.71 36.92
N LEU A 696 -4.69 13.63 36.52
CA LEU A 696 -3.61 13.34 35.55
C LEU A 696 -2.57 12.35 36.09
N LYS A 697 -2.23 12.40 37.39
CA LYS A 697 -1.40 11.34 38.03
C LYS A 697 -2.08 9.97 37.93
N THR A 698 -3.40 9.91 38.10
CA THR A 698 -4.17 8.66 38.06
C THR A 698 -4.27 8.10 36.65
N ALA A 699 -4.46 8.95 35.64
CA ALA A 699 -4.39 8.57 34.22
C ALA A 699 -3.00 8.05 33.85
N LEU A 700 -1.94 8.83 34.14
CA LEU A 700 -0.55 8.46 33.90
C LEU A 700 -0.17 7.10 34.53
N ALA A 701 -0.58 6.83 35.77
CA ALA A 701 -0.33 5.54 36.42
C ALA A 701 -1.10 4.37 35.75
N THR A 702 -2.30 4.63 35.23
CA THR A 702 -3.10 3.65 34.49
C THR A 702 -2.43 3.31 33.15
N ASP A 703 -1.98 4.33 32.41
CA ASP A 703 -1.34 4.12 31.11
C ASP A 703 0.09 3.57 31.22
N GLN A 704 0.80 3.83 32.32
CA GLN A 704 2.04 3.12 32.66
C GLN A 704 1.80 1.62 32.87
N ALA A 705 0.71 1.23 33.56
CA ALA A 705 0.33 -0.17 33.70
C ALA A 705 -0.12 -0.79 32.37
N ALA A 706 -0.79 -0.02 31.51
CA ALA A 706 -1.15 -0.45 30.15
C ALA A 706 0.09 -0.67 29.27
N ALA A 707 1.09 0.23 29.34
CA ALA A 707 2.37 0.10 28.64
C ALA A 707 3.15 -1.13 29.09
N ALA A 708 3.23 -1.38 30.41
CA ALA A 708 3.84 -2.60 30.95
C ALA A 708 3.12 -3.88 30.47
N THR A 709 1.78 -3.85 30.42
CA THR A 709 0.96 -4.97 29.93
C THR A 709 1.17 -5.21 28.42
N ALA A 710 1.26 -4.15 27.62
CA ALA A 710 1.58 -4.24 26.20
C ALA A 710 3.00 -4.80 25.96
N GLN A 711 3.96 -4.39 26.81
CA GLN A 711 5.35 -4.86 26.74
C GLN A 711 5.48 -6.35 27.07
N GLN A 712 4.73 -6.86 28.06
CA GLN A 712 4.65 -8.29 28.33
C GLN A 712 4.03 -9.05 27.15
N ALA A 713 2.92 -8.57 26.60
CA ALA A 713 2.26 -9.21 25.44
C ALA A 713 3.15 -9.25 24.18
N LEU A 714 4.05 -8.28 24.01
CA LEU A 714 5.08 -8.28 22.97
C LEU A 714 6.12 -9.38 23.22
N THR A 715 6.62 -9.52 24.46
CA THR A 715 7.55 -10.59 24.85
C THR A 715 6.93 -11.98 24.70
N ASP A 716 5.66 -12.16 25.07
CA ASP A 716 4.92 -13.42 24.92
C ASP A 716 4.78 -13.80 23.44
N ALA A 717 4.47 -12.83 22.56
CA ALA A 717 4.38 -13.04 21.13
C ALA A 717 5.75 -13.39 20.51
N GLN A 718 6.84 -12.77 20.96
CA GLN A 718 8.21 -13.07 20.52
C GLN A 718 8.64 -14.49 20.94
N ALA A 719 8.28 -14.90 22.15
CA ALA A 719 8.51 -16.27 22.64
C ALA A 719 7.73 -17.29 21.78
N LYS A 720 6.47 -17.00 21.44
CA LYS A 720 5.66 -17.88 20.57
C LYS A 720 6.25 -18.05 19.17
N VAL A 721 6.69 -16.96 18.51
CA VAL A 721 7.40 -17.05 17.22
C VAL A 721 8.62 -17.97 17.31
N THR A 722 9.37 -17.89 18.41
CA THR A 722 10.56 -18.74 18.63
C THR A 722 10.18 -20.22 18.79
N THR A 723 9.11 -20.51 19.54
CA THR A 723 8.59 -21.88 19.72
C THR A 723 8.08 -22.48 18.40
N ASP A 724 7.27 -21.74 17.66
CA ASP A 724 6.63 -22.28 16.46
C ASP A 724 7.62 -22.31 15.26
N GLN A 725 8.70 -21.52 15.30
CA GLN A 725 9.84 -21.70 14.39
C GLN A 725 10.55 -23.04 14.62
N GLN A 726 10.80 -23.44 15.88
CA GLN A 726 11.35 -24.77 16.18
C GLN A 726 10.41 -25.90 15.72
N ALA A 727 9.08 -25.68 15.77
CA ALA A 727 8.12 -26.61 15.21
C ALA A 727 8.18 -26.70 13.67
N ALA A 728 8.38 -25.58 12.96
CA ALA A 728 8.59 -25.55 11.51
C ALA A 728 9.91 -26.23 11.09
N ASP A 729 11.00 -25.99 11.83
CA ASP A 729 12.29 -26.64 11.60
C ASP A 729 12.19 -28.17 11.81
N THR A 730 11.44 -28.59 12.84
CA THR A 730 11.16 -30.02 13.12
C THR A 730 10.31 -30.67 12.02
N ALA A 731 9.25 -29.98 11.55
CA ALA A 731 8.43 -30.45 10.44
C ALA A 731 9.25 -30.58 9.14
N THR A 732 10.21 -29.68 8.92
CA THR A 732 11.11 -29.69 7.76
C THR A 732 12.06 -30.89 7.79
N GLN A 733 12.61 -31.23 8.97
CA GLN A 733 13.42 -32.44 9.14
C GLN A 733 12.59 -33.71 8.92
N ALA A 734 11.33 -33.75 9.39
CA ALA A 734 10.43 -34.87 9.13
C ALA A 734 10.09 -35.04 7.63
N LEU A 735 9.94 -33.95 6.88
CA LEU A 735 9.77 -33.97 5.43
C LEU A 735 11.01 -34.49 4.69
N ALA A 736 12.21 -34.09 5.12
CA ALA A 736 13.46 -34.62 4.58
C ALA A 736 13.56 -36.13 4.80
N THR A 737 13.35 -36.60 6.05
CA THR A 737 13.36 -38.04 6.39
C THR A 737 12.33 -38.84 5.58
N ALA A 738 11.11 -38.31 5.40
CA ALA A 738 10.09 -38.96 4.59
C ALA A 738 10.42 -38.99 3.09
N THR A 739 11.20 -38.02 2.60
CA THR A 739 11.69 -37.99 1.21
C THR A 739 12.80 -39.01 1.00
N ASP A 740 13.81 -39.04 1.87
CA ASP A 740 14.88 -40.04 1.84
C ASP A 740 14.32 -41.48 1.88
N GLN A 741 13.23 -41.71 2.63
CA GLN A 741 12.58 -43.01 2.70
C GLN A 741 11.85 -43.39 1.39
N VAL A 742 11.26 -42.44 0.67
CA VAL A 742 10.70 -42.69 -0.67
C VAL A 742 11.79 -43.05 -1.67
N ASP A 743 12.93 -42.35 -1.63
CA ASP A 743 14.05 -42.60 -2.54
C ASP A 743 14.73 -43.96 -2.27
N GLN A 744 14.95 -44.31 -0.99
CA GLN A 744 15.49 -45.62 -0.61
C GLN A 744 14.58 -46.79 -1.05
N LEU A 745 13.27 -46.68 -0.85
CA LEU A 745 12.32 -47.71 -1.28
C LEU A 745 12.21 -47.78 -2.81
N THR A 746 12.30 -46.64 -3.50
CA THR A 746 12.32 -46.60 -4.98
C THR A 746 13.59 -47.26 -5.55
N ALA A 747 14.74 -47.06 -4.90
CA ALA A 747 15.98 -47.75 -5.25
C ALA A 747 15.89 -49.27 -5.00
N LYS A 748 15.26 -49.70 -3.90
CA LYS A 748 15.04 -51.13 -3.62
C LYS A 748 14.12 -51.79 -4.66
N LEU A 749 13.00 -51.17 -5.03
CA LEU A 749 12.10 -51.68 -6.07
C LEU A 749 12.84 -51.87 -7.41
N ALA A 750 13.73 -50.94 -7.78
CA ALA A 750 14.54 -51.06 -8.99
C ALA A 750 15.56 -52.22 -8.92
N GLN A 751 16.08 -52.54 -7.73
CA GLN A 751 16.95 -53.70 -7.50
C GLN A 751 16.17 -55.01 -7.61
N ASP A 752 15.01 -55.12 -6.96
CA ASP A 752 14.15 -56.31 -7.03
C ASP A 752 13.67 -56.56 -8.48
N GLN A 753 13.27 -55.52 -9.22
CA GLN A 753 12.94 -55.62 -10.65
C GLN A 753 14.10 -56.12 -11.52
N ALA A 754 15.34 -55.72 -11.21
CA ALA A 754 16.53 -56.22 -11.89
C ALA A 754 16.77 -57.71 -11.60
N THR A 755 16.47 -58.16 -10.37
CA THR A 755 16.50 -59.57 -9.97
C THR A 755 15.43 -60.38 -10.69
N THR A 756 14.15 -59.99 -10.64
CA THR A 756 13.04 -60.66 -11.36
C THR A 756 13.37 -60.83 -12.85
N LYS A 757 13.98 -59.82 -13.47
CA LYS A 757 14.41 -59.85 -14.88
C LYS A 757 15.53 -60.87 -15.13
N ALA A 758 16.53 -60.96 -14.25
CA ALA A 758 17.63 -61.91 -14.37
C ALA A 758 17.14 -63.36 -14.24
N ASP A 759 16.31 -63.66 -13.24
CA ASP A 759 15.77 -65.00 -13.04
C ASP A 759 14.72 -65.38 -14.09
N THR A 760 13.95 -64.42 -14.62
CA THR A 760 13.08 -64.65 -15.79
C THR A 760 13.88 -65.01 -17.04
N ALA A 761 15.05 -64.38 -17.25
CA ALA A 761 15.96 -64.76 -18.33
C ALA A 761 16.55 -66.15 -18.11
N LYS A 762 16.96 -66.50 -16.88
CA LYS A 762 17.48 -67.83 -16.56
C LYS A 762 16.43 -68.93 -16.75
N LEU A 763 15.17 -68.66 -16.41
CA LEU A 763 14.04 -69.55 -16.64
C LEU A 763 13.80 -69.83 -18.13
N ALA A 764 14.03 -68.85 -19.00
CA ALA A 764 13.92 -69.02 -20.46
C ALA A 764 15.08 -69.86 -21.04
N GLU A 765 16.31 -69.64 -20.54
CA GLU A 765 17.48 -70.46 -20.89
C GLU A 765 17.25 -71.93 -20.53
N LEU A 766 16.87 -72.22 -19.28
CA LEU A 766 16.63 -73.59 -18.80
C LEU A 766 15.50 -74.30 -19.58
N LYS A 767 14.43 -73.58 -19.92
CA LYS A 767 13.34 -74.11 -20.77
C LYS A 767 13.81 -74.44 -22.19
N THR A 768 14.80 -73.73 -22.71
CA THR A 768 15.42 -74.02 -24.01
C THR A 768 16.27 -75.30 -23.92
N THR A 769 17.16 -75.40 -22.92
CA THR A 769 17.98 -76.60 -22.67
C THR A 769 17.13 -77.87 -22.48
N LEU A 770 15.98 -77.76 -21.82
CA LEU A 770 15.05 -78.89 -21.66
C LEU A 770 14.46 -79.35 -23.00
N ALA A 771 14.20 -78.45 -23.95
CA ALA A 771 13.71 -78.79 -25.29
C ALA A 771 14.80 -79.43 -26.16
N ASP A 772 16.05 -78.96 -26.05
CA ASP A 772 17.21 -79.55 -26.72
C ASP A 772 17.43 -81.00 -26.26
N TYR A 773 17.37 -81.25 -24.95
CA TYR A 773 17.46 -82.61 -24.41
C TYR A 773 16.31 -83.51 -24.91
N GLN A 774 15.07 -83.01 -24.99
CA GLN A 774 13.91 -83.78 -25.46
C GLN A 774 14.01 -84.22 -26.93
N THR A 775 14.70 -83.45 -27.79
CA THR A 775 14.83 -83.75 -29.22
C THR A 775 16.08 -84.55 -29.58
N SER A 776 17.15 -84.45 -28.78
CA SER A 776 18.47 -85.07 -28.98
C SER A 776 18.46 -86.53 -29.50
N ALA A 777 17.62 -87.40 -28.93
CA ALA A 777 17.55 -88.82 -29.28
C ALA A 777 17.02 -89.07 -30.70
N GLN A 778 16.10 -88.23 -31.21
CA GLN A 778 15.63 -88.32 -32.59
C GLN A 778 16.72 -87.85 -33.57
N THR A 779 17.44 -86.79 -33.22
CA THR A 779 18.56 -86.25 -34.01
C THR A 779 19.69 -87.28 -34.19
N LEU A 780 20.04 -88.02 -33.14
CA LEU A 780 21.04 -89.10 -33.20
C LEU A 780 20.57 -90.25 -34.12
N ALA A 781 19.32 -90.70 -33.97
CA ALA A 781 18.78 -91.78 -34.79
C ALA A 781 18.74 -91.42 -36.29
N ALA A 782 18.43 -90.16 -36.64
CA ALA A 782 18.46 -89.67 -38.01
C ALA A 782 19.90 -89.62 -38.58
N ALA A 783 20.86 -89.07 -37.82
CA ALA A 783 22.25 -88.98 -38.25
C ALA A 783 22.89 -90.36 -38.46
N GLN A 784 22.58 -91.33 -37.61
CA GLN A 784 23.10 -92.70 -37.72
C GLN A 784 22.58 -93.41 -38.98
N GLN A 785 21.33 -93.19 -39.36
CA GLN A 785 20.77 -93.71 -40.62
C GLN A 785 21.44 -93.08 -41.85
N ALA A 786 21.69 -91.76 -41.82
CA ALA A 786 22.38 -91.05 -42.90
C ALA A 786 23.79 -91.61 -43.13
N LEU A 787 24.60 -91.74 -42.06
CA LEU A 787 25.94 -92.33 -42.12
C LEU A 787 25.92 -93.79 -42.59
N THR A 788 24.93 -94.57 -42.18
CA THR A 788 24.76 -95.97 -42.63
C THR A 788 24.47 -96.05 -44.14
N LYS A 789 23.74 -95.06 -44.70
CA LYS A 789 23.48 -94.99 -46.15
C LYS A 789 24.74 -94.58 -46.92
N THR A 790 25.39 -93.49 -46.54
CA THR A 790 26.53 -92.93 -47.31
C THR A 790 27.74 -93.87 -47.36
N ASN A 791 27.99 -94.62 -46.28
CA ASN A 791 28.99 -95.71 -46.28
C ASN A 791 28.69 -96.79 -47.35
N ARG A 792 27.41 -97.11 -47.59
CA ARG A 792 26.99 -98.09 -48.62
C ARG A 792 27.10 -97.51 -50.02
N ASP A 793 26.72 -96.25 -50.19
CA ASP A 793 26.82 -95.54 -51.47
C ASP A 793 28.29 -95.48 -51.94
N LEU A 794 29.22 -95.13 -51.02
CA LEU A 794 30.66 -95.12 -51.27
C LEU A 794 31.20 -96.49 -51.68
N LYS A 795 30.87 -97.56 -50.95
CA LYS A 795 31.30 -98.92 -51.29
C LYS A 795 30.79 -99.34 -52.68
N THR A 796 29.58 -98.94 -53.05
CA THR A 796 28.98 -99.24 -54.36
C THR A 796 29.74 -98.53 -55.49
N ALA A 797 30.16 -97.28 -55.31
CA ALA A 797 30.97 -96.56 -56.29
C ALA A 797 32.36 -97.20 -56.47
N GLN A 798 33.00 -97.60 -55.36
CA GLN A 798 34.31 -98.28 -55.38
C GLN A 798 34.25 -99.62 -56.11
N ASP A 799 33.20 -100.42 -55.88
CA ASP A 799 33.02 -101.71 -56.56
C ASP A 799 32.78 -101.56 -58.06
N LYS A 800 32.09 -100.50 -58.51
CA LYS A 800 31.91 -100.21 -59.94
C LYS A 800 33.25 -99.83 -60.59
N LEU A 801 33.98 -98.87 -60.00
CA LEU A 801 35.29 -98.45 -60.51
C LEU A 801 36.25 -99.64 -60.70
N ALA A 802 36.32 -100.54 -59.71
CA ALA A 802 37.16 -101.74 -59.77
C ALA A 802 36.73 -102.74 -60.85
N ALA A 803 35.42 -102.81 -61.19
CA ALA A 803 34.93 -103.63 -62.28
C ALA A 803 35.28 -103.03 -63.66
N ASP A 804 35.07 -101.72 -63.83
CA ASP A 804 35.33 -101.05 -65.11
C ASP A 804 36.83 -100.88 -65.44
N GLN A 805 37.69 -100.73 -64.42
CA GLN A 805 39.16 -100.82 -64.57
C GLN A 805 39.62 -102.20 -65.05
N LYS A 806 38.90 -103.27 -64.67
CA LYS A 806 39.22 -104.62 -65.15
C LYS A 806 38.91 -104.79 -66.64
N ILE A 807 37.83 -104.17 -67.12
CA ILE A 807 37.46 -104.16 -68.55
C ILE A 807 38.48 -103.34 -69.35
N GLN A 808 38.87 -102.16 -68.87
CA GLN A 808 39.92 -101.32 -69.46
C GLN A 808 41.22 -102.11 -69.72
N ALA A 809 41.65 -102.93 -68.75
CA ALA A 809 42.82 -103.79 -68.86
C ALA A 809 42.66 -104.95 -69.89
N GLN A 810 41.43 -105.35 -70.22
CA GLN A 810 41.14 -106.36 -71.25
C GLN A 810 41.10 -105.73 -72.65
N ASP A 811 40.46 -104.57 -72.82
CA ASP A 811 40.42 -103.86 -74.10
C ASP A 811 41.82 -103.42 -74.57
N ALA A 812 42.67 -102.98 -73.64
CA ALA A 812 44.07 -102.68 -73.93
C ALA A 812 44.87 -103.91 -74.43
N GLN A 813 44.55 -105.11 -73.95
CA GLN A 813 45.17 -106.35 -74.44
C GLN A 813 44.66 -106.76 -75.82
N ASP A 814 43.37 -106.59 -76.10
CA ASP A 814 42.83 -106.90 -77.43
C ASP A 814 43.36 -105.93 -78.50
N LEU A 815 43.45 -104.63 -78.19
CA LEU A 815 44.08 -103.63 -79.06
C LEU A 815 45.53 -104.01 -79.43
N ALA A 816 46.32 -104.46 -78.46
CA ALA A 816 47.68 -104.95 -78.71
C ALA A 816 47.68 -106.18 -79.64
N ALA A 817 46.79 -107.16 -79.39
CA ALA A 817 46.67 -108.37 -80.21
C ALA A 817 46.21 -108.07 -81.66
N LYS A 818 45.23 -107.19 -81.86
CA LYS A 818 44.78 -106.76 -83.19
C LYS A 818 45.86 -105.98 -83.94
N THR A 819 46.61 -105.12 -83.25
CA THR A 819 47.76 -104.40 -83.83
C THR A 819 48.85 -105.37 -84.32
N GLN A 820 49.16 -106.41 -83.54
CA GLN A 820 50.12 -107.44 -83.95
C GLN A 820 49.61 -108.32 -85.12
N THR A 821 48.30 -108.58 -85.17
CA THR A 821 47.63 -109.29 -86.27
C THR A 821 47.71 -108.53 -87.60
N LEU A 822 47.52 -107.21 -87.58
CA LEU A 822 47.67 -106.31 -88.72
C LEU A 822 49.10 -106.33 -89.29
N ALA A 823 50.13 -106.33 -88.42
CA ALA A 823 51.52 -106.41 -88.86
C ALA A 823 51.82 -107.73 -89.60
N ALA A 824 51.32 -108.86 -89.09
CA ALA A 824 51.47 -110.16 -89.74
C ALA A 824 50.74 -110.24 -91.08
N ALA A 825 49.50 -109.73 -91.16
CA ALA A 825 48.71 -109.71 -92.39
C ALA A 825 49.32 -108.80 -93.47
N THR A 826 49.87 -107.66 -93.07
CA THR A 826 50.66 -106.76 -93.95
C THR A 826 51.86 -107.50 -94.53
N LYS A 827 52.62 -108.22 -93.70
CA LYS A 827 53.82 -108.91 -94.18
C LYS A 827 53.50 -110.02 -95.20
N ALA A 828 52.43 -110.78 -94.98
CA ALA A 828 51.98 -111.81 -95.91
C ALA A 828 51.58 -111.26 -97.29
N TYR A 829 51.08 -110.01 -97.36
CA TYR A 829 50.74 -109.36 -98.63
C TYR A 829 51.99 -108.92 -99.43
N GLU A 830 53.02 -108.39 -98.76
CA GLU A 830 54.31 -108.08 -99.40
C GLU A 830 54.97 -109.31 -100.01
N ASP A 831 54.98 -110.42 -99.26
CA ASP A 831 55.66 -111.66 -99.68
C ASP A 831 54.92 -112.33 -100.86
N ALA A 832 53.59 -112.23 -100.91
CA ALA A 832 52.80 -112.67 -102.06
C ALA A 832 53.11 -111.85 -103.33
N LEU A 833 53.27 -110.53 -103.21
CA LEU A 833 53.63 -109.64 -104.32
C LEU A 833 55.04 -109.94 -104.88
N ALA A 834 55.99 -110.32 -104.03
CA ALA A 834 57.30 -110.77 -104.46
C ALA A 834 57.24 -112.10 -105.24
N ALA A 835 56.44 -113.06 -104.77
CA ALA A 835 56.27 -114.36 -105.42
C ALA A 835 55.64 -114.27 -106.83
N LEU A 836 54.68 -113.36 -107.03
CA LEU A 836 54.07 -113.11 -108.34
C LEU A 836 55.10 -112.68 -109.40
N LYS A 837 55.91 -111.65 -109.10
CA LYS A 837 56.95 -111.16 -110.02
C LYS A 837 57.98 -112.23 -110.40
N ALA A 838 58.29 -113.15 -109.49
CA ALA A 838 59.21 -114.25 -109.77
C ALA A 838 58.61 -115.26 -110.77
N ALA A 839 57.31 -115.59 -110.64
CA ALA A 839 56.62 -116.51 -111.54
C ALA A 839 56.49 -115.93 -112.97
N GLU A 840 56.21 -114.64 -113.10
CA GLU A 840 56.09 -113.95 -114.40
C GLU A 840 57.40 -113.99 -115.19
N ALA A 841 58.55 -113.90 -114.51
CA ALA A 841 59.87 -113.96 -115.13
C ALA A 841 60.21 -115.36 -115.69
N GLU A 842 59.89 -116.45 -114.99
CA GLU A 842 60.08 -117.81 -115.50
C GLU A 842 59.27 -118.06 -116.79
N LEU A 843 58.01 -117.58 -116.81
CA LEU A 843 57.09 -117.73 -117.93
C LEU A 843 57.59 -117.05 -119.21
N ALA A 844 58.22 -115.88 -119.08
CA ALA A 844 58.82 -115.18 -120.21
C ALA A 844 59.98 -115.98 -120.83
N ALA A 845 60.85 -116.55 -119.99
CA ALA A 845 61.98 -117.38 -120.45
C ALA A 845 61.51 -118.66 -121.16
N ALA A 846 60.48 -119.32 -120.63
CA ALA A 846 59.95 -120.55 -121.23
C ALA A 846 59.33 -120.31 -122.63
N LYS A 847 58.59 -119.21 -122.81
CA LYS A 847 57.99 -118.81 -124.11
C LYS A 847 59.03 -118.52 -125.19
N ALA A 848 60.18 -117.94 -124.81
CA ALA A 848 61.28 -117.70 -125.75
C ALA A 848 61.87 -119.02 -126.28
N ASN A 849 62.17 -119.97 -125.40
CA ASN A 849 62.78 -121.25 -125.77
C ASN A 849 61.90 -122.06 -126.76
N ALA A 850 60.59 -122.13 -126.52
CA ALA A 850 59.64 -122.84 -127.38
C ALA A 850 59.41 -122.21 -128.77
N THR A 851 59.91 -120.99 -128.98
CA THR A 851 59.90 -120.31 -130.29
C THR A 851 61.14 -120.70 -131.11
N THR A 852 62.31 -120.80 -130.48
CA THR A 852 63.58 -121.14 -131.14
C THR A 852 63.53 -122.53 -131.77
N THR A 853 63.16 -123.55 -131.00
CA THR A 853 63.13 -124.96 -131.46
C THR A 853 62.11 -125.20 -132.58
N ALA A 854 61.13 -124.31 -132.77
CA ALA A 854 60.12 -124.43 -133.81
C ALA A 854 60.69 -124.11 -135.21
N ALA A 855 61.62 -123.14 -135.28
CA ALA A 855 62.25 -122.73 -136.52
C ALA A 855 63.19 -123.81 -137.10
N GLU A 856 63.90 -124.53 -136.22
CA GLU A 856 64.86 -125.58 -136.59
C GLU A 856 64.17 -126.78 -137.26
N LEU A 857 62.98 -127.16 -136.76
CA LEU A 857 62.14 -128.21 -137.35
C LEU A 857 61.62 -127.86 -138.76
N ALA A 858 61.23 -126.59 -138.97
CA ALA A 858 60.80 -126.11 -140.28
C ALA A 858 61.95 -126.16 -141.31
N ALA A 859 63.15 -125.76 -140.90
CA ALA A 859 64.34 -125.77 -141.76
C ALA A 859 64.78 -127.19 -142.16
N ALA A 860 64.73 -128.16 -141.24
CA ALA A 860 65.06 -129.56 -141.54
C ALA A 860 64.06 -130.20 -142.52
N THR A 861 62.77 -129.89 -142.39
CA THR A 861 61.69 -130.44 -143.22
C THR A 861 61.84 -130.10 -144.71
N GLN A 862 62.25 -128.87 -145.05
CA GLN A 862 62.42 -128.44 -146.45
C GLN A 862 63.46 -129.26 -147.23
N LYS A 863 64.55 -129.70 -146.58
CA LYS A 863 65.62 -130.47 -147.25
C LYS A 863 65.14 -131.82 -147.80
N VAL A 864 64.13 -132.42 -147.17
CA VAL A 864 63.62 -133.75 -147.53
C VAL A 864 62.92 -133.74 -148.90
N LEU A 865 62.05 -132.76 -149.15
CA LEU A 865 61.29 -132.65 -150.41
C LEU A 865 62.20 -132.50 -151.64
N ALA A 866 63.26 -131.70 -151.51
CA ALA A 866 64.18 -131.42 -152.61
C ALA A 866 64.89 -132.70 -153.11
N ALA A 867 65.38 -133.54 -152.19
CA ALA A 867 66.13 -134.74 -152.53
C ALA A 867 65.24 -135.84 -153.15
N GLN A 868 64.04 -136.07 -152.61
CA GLN A 868 63.11 -137.09 -153.13
C GLN A 868 62.67 -136.80 -154.58
N THR A 869 62.56 -135.52 -154.94
CA THR A 869 62.15 -135.08 -156.29
C THR A 869 63.17 -135.47 -157.36
N ALA A 870 64.47 -135.35 -157.07
CA ALA A 870 65.53 -135.64 -158.03
C ALA A 870 65.65 -137.14 -158.37
N LEU A 871 65.51 -138.02 -157.36
CA LEU A 871 65.60 -139.47 -157.53
C LEU A 871 64.56 -140.02 -158.51
N LYS A 872 63.33 -139.51 -158.42
CA LYS A 872 62.18 -140.00 -159.20
C LYS A 872 62.34 -139.78 -160.71
N THR A 873 63.11 -138.77 -161.11
CA THR A 873 63.40 -138.45 -162.52
C THR A 873 64.42 -139.42 -163.14
N ALA A 874 65.42 -139.87 -162.39
CA ALA A 874 66.50 -140.72 -162.91
C ALA A 874 66.01 -142.11 -163.33
N GLN A 875 65.16 -142.73 -162.51
CA GLN A 875 64.70 -144.12 -162.70
C GLN A 875 63.92 -144.33 -164.01
N ALA A 876 63.17 -143.33 -164.46
CA ALA A 876 62.33 -143.44 -165.67
C ALA A 876 63.15 -143.59 -166.97
N ALA A 877 64.33 -142.96 -167.05
CA ALA A 877 65.16 -142.99 -168.26
C ALA A 877 65.86 -144.34 -168.47
N GLN A 878 66.22 -145.03 -167.39
CA GLN A 878 66.94 -146.31 -167.44
C GLN A 878 66.12 -147.40 -168.15
N THR A 879 64.87 -147.59 -167.71
CA THR A 879 63.94 -148.61 -168.22
C THR A 879 63.70 -148.53 -169.73
N GLN A 880 63.83 -147.33 -170.32
CA GLN A 880 63.61 -147.10 -171.74
C GLN A 880 64.82 -147.49 -172.61
N ALA A 881 66.03 -147.59 -172.04
CA ALA A 881 67.24 -147.97 -172.78
C ALA A 881 67.37 -149.50 -172.97
N ASP A 882 67.13 -150.28 -171.90
CA ASP A 882 67.37 -151.73 -171.89
C ASP A 882 66.53 -152.50 -172.92
N ALA A 883 65.29 -152.04 -173.18
CA ALA A 883 64.33 -152.73 -174.05
C ALA A 883 64.74 -152.82 -175.53
N GLN A 884 65.62 -151.94 -176.01
CA GLN A 884 65.94 -151.85 -177.44
C GLN A 884 66.95 -152.93 -177.91
N VAL A 885 67.71 -153.53 -176.99
CA VAL A 885 68.76 -154.52 -177.29
C VAL A 885 68.26 -155.77 -178.05
N PRO A 886 67.22 -156.50 -177.62
CA PRO A 886 66.77 -157.71 -178.33
C PRO A 886 66.15 -157.42 -179.71
N ILE A 887 65.56 -156.23 -179.90
CA ILE A 887 64.89 -155.84 -181.16
C ILE A 887 65.89 -155.83 -182.34
N GLU A 888 67.13 -155.38 -182.09
CA GLU A 888 68.19 -155.32 -183.11
C GLU A 888 68.83 -156.69 -183.42
N ARG A 889 68.87 -157.62 -182.46
CA ARG A 889 69.36 -159.00 -182.70
C ARG A 889 68.51 -159.73 -183.73
N ALA A 890 67.19 -159.53 -183.70
CA ALA A 890 66.27 -160.20 -184.62
C ALA A 890 66.53 -159.82 -186.10
N LYS A 891 66.82 -158.54 -186.38
CA LYS A 891 67.18 -158.07 -187.73
C LYS A 891 68.43 -158.74 -188.28
N ALA A 892 69.45 -158.92 -187.45
CA ALA A 892 70.73 -159.49 -187.85
C ALA A 892 70.62 -160.95 -188.29
N LEU A 893 69.82 -161.76 -187.59
CA LEU A 893 69.58 -163.16 -187.99
C LEU A 893 68.81 -163.23 -189.32
N GLN A 894 67.83 -162.35 -189.54
CA GLN A 894 67.04 -162.34 -190.77
C GLN A 894 67.90 -162.03 -192.01
N ALA A 895 68.81 -161.06 -191.92
CA ALA A 895 69.71 -160.70 -193.02
C ALA A 895 70.70 -161.81 -193.42
N LEU A 896 71.05 -162.72 -192.50
CA LEU A 896 71.93 -163.87 -192.79
C LEU A 896 71.24 -164.99 -193.59
N LEU A 897 69.91 -164.97 -193.73
CA LEU A 897 69.14 -166.01 -194.44
C LEU A 897 68.98 -165.75 -195.94
N ASP A 898 69.10 -164.52 -196.41
CA ASP A 898 68.71 -164.09 -197.78
C ASP A 898 69.75 -164.44 -198.87
N ALA A 899 70.44 -165.58 -198.74
CA ALA A 899 71.62 -165.97 -199.52
C ALA A 899 71.46 -167.27 -200.35
N ALA A 900 70.23 -167.73 -200.65
CA ALA A 900 69.96 -169.06 -201.22
C ALA A 900 69.72 -169.10 -202.75
N LYS A 901 68.51 -168.75 -203.26
CA LYS A 901 68.22 -168.71 -204.71
C LYS A 901 67.54 -167.39 -205.15
N PRO A 902 68.31 -166.29 -205.31
CA PRO A 902 68.13 -165.12 -206.21
C PRO A 902 66.80 -164.42 -206.60
N ALA A 903 67.02 -163.19 -207.13
CA ALA A 903 66.11 -162.22 -207.79
C ALA A 903 65.26 -161.25 -206.90
N THR A 904 65.15 -159.98 -207.32
CA THR A 904 63.99 -159.03 -207.21
C THR A 904 63.40 -158.43 -205.85
N GLY A 905 63.98 -157.34 -205.23
CA GLY A 905 63.37 -155.96 -204.85
C GLY A 905 62.70 -155.45 -203.46
N ASP A 906 62.96 -154.15 -202.98
CA ASP A 906 62.13 -152.94 -202.37
C ASP A 906 61.70 -152.45 -200.80
N GLN A 907 61.91 -151.13 -200.20
CA GLN A 907 61.23 -150.08 -199.11
C GLN A 907 61.55 -149.54 -197.49
N GLY A 908 61.16 -148.30 -196.83
CA GLY A 908 61.20 -147.74 -195.28
C GLY A 908 60.98 -146.17 -194.59
N GLY A 909 60.86 -145.75 -193.20
CA GLY A 909 60.77 -144.31 -192.38
C GLY A 909 60.34 -144.08 -190.75
N THR A 910 60.18 -143.02 -189.73
CA THR A 910 60.42 -141.51 -189.13
C THR A 910 60.01 -141.01 -187.52
N THR A 911 60.17 -139.73 -186.81
CA THR A 911 59.82 -139.23 -185.26
C THR A 911 59.86 -137.66 -184.53
N THR A 912 59.59 -137.23 -183.15
CA THR A 912 59.34 -135.79 -182.37
C THR A 912 59.50 -135.31 -180.70
N PRO A 913 59.27 -134.02 -180.03
CA PRO A 913 59.64 -133.34 -178.57
C PRO A 913 58.78 -132.28 -177.50
N VAL A 914 59.22 -131.56 -176.29
CA VAL A 914 58.47 -130.70 -175.06
C VAL A 914 59.04 -129.44 -174.01
N THR A 915 58.45 -128.86 -172.79
CA THR A 915 58.63 -127.45 -171.90
C THR A 915 58.36 -127.06 -170.22
N PRO A 916 58.49 -125.79 -169.47
CA PRO A 916 58.58 -125.31 -167.88
C PRO A 916 57.93 -123.95 -166.99
N VAL A 917 58.20 -123.46 -165.62
CA VAL A 917 57.51 -122.36 -164.55
C VAL A 917 58.16 -121.46 -163.20
N THR A 918 57.50 -120.63 -162.17
CA THR A 918 57.96 -119.45 -161.04
C THR A 918 57.28 -118.93 -159.51
N PRO A 919 57.71 -117.88 -158.56
CA PRO A 919 57.37 -117.43 -156.99
C PRO A 919 57.34 -115.90 -156.12
N VAL A 920 57.04 -115.55 -154.71
CA VAL A 920 56.90 -114.15 -153.78
C VAL A 920 56.90 -113.87 -152.05
N THR A 921 56.83 -112.63 -151.24
CA THR A 921 56.93 -112.22 -149.60
C THR A 921 56.50 -110.77 -148.70
N PRO A 922 56.42 -110.50 -147.23
CA PRO A 922 55.99 -109.23 -146.23
C PRO A 922 56.30 -108.83 -144.54
N VAL A 923 56.03 -107.63 -143.69
CA VAL A 923 56.13 -107.23 -142.05
C VAL A 923 55.81 -105.75 -141.14
N THR A 924 55.61 -105.51 -139.69
CA THR A 924 55.88 -104.32 -138.51
C THR A 924 54.95 -103.48 -137.27
N PRO A 925 55.34 -102.88 -135.96
CA PRO A 925 54.57 -102.10 -134.69
C PRO A 925 55.12 -101.08 -133.36
N VAL A 926 54.40 -100.25 -132.35
CA VAL A 926 54.75 -99.35 -130.95
C VAL A 926 53.64 -98.56 -129.86
N THR A 927 53.55 -97.70 -128.65
CA THR A 927 54.08 -97.13 -127.14
C THR A 927 53.33 -95.93 -126.10
N PRO A 928 53.49 -95.58 -124.66
CA PRO A 928 52.70 -94.60 -123.54
C PRO A 928 53.20 -93.77 -122.08
N VAL A 929 52.46 -92.88 -121.14
CA VAL A 929 52.75 -92.02 -119.70
C VAL A 929 51.58 -91.30 -118.63
N THR A 930 51.42 -90.47 -117.40
CA THR A 930 51.95 -89.71 -115.99
C THR A 930 50.98 -88.82 -114.82
N PRO A 931 51.31 -88.18 -113.52
CA PRO A 931 50.47 -87.59 -112.20
C PRO A 931 50.70 -86.24 -111.09
N THR A 932 49.99 -85.82 -109.88
CA THR A 932 50.12 -84.56 -108.77
C THR A 932 49.37 -84.29 -107.21
N VAL A 933 49.41 -83.14 -106.29
CA VAL A 933 48.93 -82.76 -104.71
C VAL A 933 48.66 -81.18 -104.08
N PRO A 934 48.45 -80.43 -102.78
CA PRO A 934 48.03 -80.31 -101.17
C PRO A 934 47.15 -78.98 -100.45
N THR A 935 46.88 -78.26 -99.19
CA THR A 935 47.09 -77.91 -97.57
C THR A 935 46.08 -76.87 -96.62
N ALA A 936 46.17 -76.38 -95.23
CA ALA A 936 45.16 -75.50 -94.23
C ALA A 936 45.47 -74.62 -92.74
N SER A 937 44.56 -73.89 -91.85
CA SER A 937 44.68 -73.03 -90.43
C SER A 937 43.36 -72.40 -89.52
N ASN A 938 43.03 -71.58 -88.34
CA ASN A 938 43.41 -70.69 -87.01
C ASN A 938 42.27 -70.12 -85.81
N VAL A 939 42.42 -69.20 -84.67
CA VAL A 939 41.52 -68.76 -83.35
C VAL A 939 41.49 -67.21 -82.60
N THR A 940 40.99 -66.49 -81.42
CA THR A 940 40.31 -66.39 -79.91
C THR A 940 39.82 -64.92 -79.14
N VAL A 941 39.05 -64.66 -77.92
CA VAL A 941 38.61 -63.29 -77.10
C VAL A 941 37.94 -63.10 -75.53
N THR A 942 37.53 -61.88 -74.83
CA THR A 942 37.05 -61.50 -73.31
C THR A 942 36.15 -60.15 -72.74
N THR A 943 35.63 -59.84 -71.42
CA THR A 943 34.66 -58.66 -70.81
C THR A 943 34.42 -58.12 -69.20
N PRO A 944 33.69 -56.96 -68.70
CA PRO A 944 33.40 -56.33 -67.22
C PRO A 944 32.17 -55.26 -66.66
N THR A 945 32.02 -54.75 -65.31
CA THR A 945 31.31 -53.51 -64.47
C THR A 945 29.88 -53.34 -63.62
N THR A 946 29.47 -52.16 -62.94
CA THR A 946 28.33 -51.82 -61.89
C THR A 946 27.38 -50.51 -62.01
N PRO A 947 26.19 -50.34 -61.29
CA PRO A 947 25.18 -49.19 -61.40
C PRO A 947 24.59 -48.45 -60.10
N VAL A 948 23.45 -47.67 -60.19
CA VAL A 948 23.00 -46.49 -59.35
C VAL A 948 21.50 -46.49 -58.81
N GLU A 949 21.13 -45.58 -57.87
CA GLU A 949 19.82 -45.35 -57.17
C GLU A 949 18.86 -44.26 -57.78
N PRO A 950 17.51 -44.34 -57.65
CA PRO A 950 16.53 -43.31 -58.07
C PRO A 950 15.58 -42.72 -56.99
N THR A 951 15.00 -41.54 -57.25
CA THR A 951 13.98 -40.83 -56.43
C THR A 951 12.53 -41.05 -56.91
N THR A 952 11.52 -40.71 -56.08
CA THR A 952 10.08 -40.74 -56.46
C THR A 952 9.23 -39.62 -55.84
N VAL A 953 8.05 -39.36 -56.42
CA VAL A 953 7.11 -38.26 -56.12
C VAL A 953 5.68 -38.82 -55.92
N VAL A 954 4.83 -38.16 -55.11
CA VAL A 954 3.45 -38.59 -54.81
C VAL A 954 2.45 -37.40 -54.92
N PRO A 955 1.22 -37.58 -55.47
CA PRO A 955 0.31 -36.49 -55.85
C PRO A 955 -0.90 -36.25 -54.89
N THR A 956 -1.91 -35.49 -55.36
CA THR A 956 -3.01 -34.87 -54.58
C THR A 956 -4.44 -35.37 -54.91
N GLU A 957 -5.39 -35.07 -54.00
CA GLU A 957 -6.88 -35.08 -54.15
C GLU A 957 -7.62 -36.44 -54.29
N PRO A 958 -8.97 -36.52 -54.10
CA PRO A 958 -9.98 -35.50 -53.70
C PRO A 958 -10.83 -35.88 -52.44
N ALA A 959 -11.95 -35.17 -52.19
CA ALA A 959 -12.88 -35.32 -51.04
C ALA A 959 -14.19 -36.09 -51.37
N VAL A 960 -15.10 -36.32 -50.38
CA VAL A 960 -16.59 -36.28 -50.52
C VAL A 960 -17.42 -36.55 -49.20
N THR A 961 -18.36 -35.63 -48.91
CA THR A 961 -19.65 -35.62 -48.12
C THR A 961 -20.00 -36.50 -46.88
N ALA A 962 -20.80 -35.90 -45.98
CA ALA A 962 -21.73 -36.53 -44.99
C ALA A 962 -23.16 -36.73 -45.61
N PRO A 963 -24.35 -36.86 -44.94
CA PRO A 963 -24.77 -36.69 -43.51
C PRO A 963 -25.93 -37.60 -42.96
N LYS A 964 -26.53 -37.22 -41.79
CA LYS A 964 -27.89 -37.55 -41.23
C LYS A 964 -28.14 -39.00 -40.72
N THR A 965 -29.17 -39.37 -39.91
CA THR A 965 -29.95 -38.82 -38.74
C THR A 965 -30.75 -40.02 -38.12
N GLY A 966 -31.29 -40.06 -36.89
CA GLY A 966 -31.36 -39.10 -35.77
C GLY A 966 -32.82 -38.81 -35.30
N GLN A 967 -33.28 -39.35 -34.15
CA GLN A 967 -34.65 -39.14 -33.62
C GLN A 967 -34.79 -39.14 -32.07
N ARG A 968 -36.01 -38.84 -31.56
CA ARG A 968 -36.38 -38.60 -30.15
C ARG A 968 -37.56 -39.48 -29.70
N THR A 969 -37.65 -39.80 -28.41
CA THR A 969 -38.93 -40.03 -27.68
C THR A 969 -38.86 -39.47 -26.25
N LYS A 970 -40.00 -39.40 -25.53
CA LYS A 970 -40.15 -38.63 -24.28
C LYS A 970 -41.34 -39.17 -23.44
N GLN A 971 -41.32 -38.91 -22.12
CA GLN A 971 -42.45 -38.85 -21.15
C GLN A 971 -42.68 -39.98 -20.10
N THR A 972 -42.45 -39.58 -18.83
CA THR A 972 -43.37 -39.63 -17.64
C THR A 972 -43.65 -40.87 -16.77
N LYS A 973 -43.52 -40.62 -15.43
CA LYS A 973 -44.30 -41.16 -14.26
C LYS A 973 -44.14 -42.67 -13.94
N SER A 974 -44.08 -43.16 -12.69
CA SER A 974 -44.48 -42.63 -11.36
C SER A 974 -43.77 -43.37 -10.19
N THR A 975 -44.07 -43.02 -8.92
CA THR A 975 -43.51 -43.56 -7.65
C THR A 975 -44.31 -44.75 -7.09
N PRO A 976 -43.76 -45.59 -6.16
CA PRO A 976 -43.88 -45.32 -4.71
C PRO A 976 -42.79 -45.90 -3.73
N LYS A 977 -42.17 -45.00 -2.95
CA LYS A 977 -42.21 -44.93 -1.46
C LYS A 977 -42.04 -46.20 -0.57
N THR A 978 -40.98 -46.21 0.27
CA THR A 978 -40.96 -46.81 1.64
C THR A 978 -40.22 -45.88 2.64
N THR A 979 -40.32 -46.13 3.96
CA THR A 979 -39.68 -45.32 5.05
C THR A 979 -39.69 -46.11 6.38
N PRO A 980 -38.70 -45.95 7.29
CA PRO A 980 -38.93 -45.22 8.56
C PRO A 980 -37.71 -44.40 9.05
N LYS A 981 -37.85 -43.09 9.35
CA LYS A 981 -38.15 -42.47 10.69
C LYS A 981 -37.05 -42.53 11.77
N SER A 982 -36.50 -41.35 12.10
CA SER A 982 -36.31 -40.89 13.50
C SER A 982 -36.33 -39.34 13.58
N LYS A 983 -36.28 -38.75 14.79
CA LYS A 983 -36.67 -37.35 15.16
C LYS A 983 -35.63 -36.30 14.67
N LYS A 984 -35.91 -35.04 14.26
CA LYS A 984 -36.79 -33.92 14.75
C LYS A 984 -36.23 -33.30 16.05
N LEU A 985 -35.76 -32.04 16.13
CA LEU A 985 -36.31 -30.68 15.85
C LEU A 985 -35.15 -29.69 15.49
N GLY A 986 -35.29 -28.48 14.93
CA GLY A 986 -36.36 -27.67 14.32
C GLY A 986 -35.72 -26.44 13.61
N ALA A 987 -36.09 -26.08 12.36
CA ALA A 987 -36.98 -24.95 11.98
C ALA A 987 -36.53 -23.54 12.46
N ALA A 988 -36.39 -22.49 11.62
CA ALA A 988 -36.47 -22.28 10.16
C ALA A 988 -35.56 -21.07 9.80
N GLY A 989 -35.03 -20.79 8.60
CA GLY A 989 -35.67 -20.60 7.27
C GLY A 989 -35.53 -19.11 6.85
N ALA A 990 -35.21 -18.70 5.60
CA ALA A 990 -34.86 -19.48 4.41
C ALA A 990 -34.02 -18.67 3.37
N ARG A 991 -33.08 -19.37 2.72
CA ARG A 991 -32.52 -19.24 1.34
C ARG A 991 -32.59 -17.86 0.61
N GLY A 992 -31.42 -17.29 0.33
CA GLY A 992 -31.14 -16.37 -0.79
C GLY A 992 -29.74 -16.66 -1.35
N SER A 993 -29.52 -16.62 -2.68
CA SER A 993 -28.30 -17.18 -3.32
C SER A 993 -27.49 -16.21 -4.18
N LYS A 994 -26.17 -16.24 -3.97
CA LYS A 994 -25.05 -15.89 -4.88
C LYS A 994 -24.74 -14.41 -5.18
N ARG A 995 -23.42 -14.20 -5.40
CA ARG A 995 -22.73 -13.05 -6.03
C ARG A 995 -22.72 -11.71 -5.27
N VAL A 996 -21.74 -11.57 -4.38
CA VAL A 996 -21.01 -10.29 -4.20
C VAL A 996 -19.50 -10.57 -4.30
N ALA A 997 -18.91 -10.19 -5.43
CA ALA A 997 -17.46 -10.04 -5.60
C ALA A 997 -17.28 -8.67 -6.25
N GLY A 998 -16.95 -7.65 -5.46
CA GLY A 998 -17.02 -6.25 -5.92
C GLY A 998 -17.06 -5.17 -4.83
N GLN A 999 -16.59 -5.41 -3.61
CA GLN A 999 -16.55 -4.42 -2.53
C GLN A 999 -15.13 -3.89 -2.24
N HIS A 1000 -14.39 -3.53 -3.29
CA HIS A 1000 -13.10 -2.82 -3.16
C HIS A 1000 -12.97 -1.56 -4.06
N ALA A 1001 -13.96 -1.25 -4.89
CA ALA A 1001 -13.90 -0.15 -5.86
C ALA A 1001 -14.58 1.16 -5.42
N THR A 1002 -15.16 1.22 -4.21
CA THR A 1002 -16.02 2.34 -3.77
C THR A 1002 -15.34 3.31 -2.79
N ASN A 1003 -14.30 2.87 -2.06
CA ASN A 1003 -13.66 3.68 -1.01
C ASN A 1003 -12.41 4.48 -1.45
N GLN A 1004 -11.94 4.31 -2.69
CA GLN A 1004 -10.76 5.01 -3.21
C GLN A 1004 -11.09 6.44 -3.72
N ILE A 1005 -12.28 6.64 -4.30
CA ILE A 1005 -12.66 7.93 -4.92
C ILE A 1005 -12.99 9.00 -3.86
N ALA A 1006 -13.37 8.60 -2.65
CA ALA A 1006 -13.68 9.52 -1.55
C ALA A 1006 -12.46 10.21 -0.92
N LYS A 1007 -11.22 9.76 -1.17
CA LYS A 1007 -10.01 10.29 -0.52
C LYS A 1007 -9.20 11.31 -1.33
N VAL A 1008 -9.50 11.51 -2.62
CA VAL A 1008 -8.77 12.47 -3.47
C VAL A 1008 -9.43 13.87 -3.46
N ALA A 1009 -10.68 13.97 -3.01
CA ALA A 1009 -11.49 15.20 -3.05
C ALA A 1009 -11.55 15.99 -1.73
N GLN A 1010 -10.51 15.91 -0.88
CA GLN A 1010 -10.38 16.72 0.36
C GLN A 1010 -9.03 17.45 0.50
N GLY A 1011 -8.17 17.43 -0.53
CA GLY A 1011 -6.87 18.11 -0.49
C GLY A 1011 -6.88 19.59 -0.89
N ARG A 1012 -8.01 20.11 -1.41
CA ARG A 1012 -8.21 21.50 -1.86
C ARG A 1012 -9.69 21.87 -1.66
N TYR A 1013 -9.96 23.17 -1.50
CA TYR A 1013 -11.26 23.79 -1.15
C TYR A 1013 -11.72 23.56 0.30
N THR A 1014 -11.60 24.61 1.11
CA THR A 1014 -12.15 24.71 2.46
C THR A 1014 -13.61 25.15 2.45
N THR A 1015 -14.39 24.69 3.43
CA THR A 1015 -15.74 25.15 3.83
C THR A 1015 -16.85 25.15 2.77
N GLY A 1016 -17.88 24.31 2.99
CA GLY A 1016 -19.16 24.38 2.26
C GLY A 1016 -19.81 23.01 2.10
N GLN A 1017 -21.04 22.83 2.61
CA GLN A 1017 -21.82 21.61 2.36
C GLN A 1017 -22.42 21.65 0.94
N ALA A 1018 -22.33 20.54 0.21
CA ALA A 1018 -22.99 20.35 -1.08
C ALA A 1018 -23.60 18.95 -1.18
N ASN A 1019 -24.92 18.87 -1.33
CA ASN A 1019 -25.63 17.59 -1.49
C ASN A 1019 -25.66 17.18 -2.96
N VAL A 1020 -25.24 15.95 -3.26
CA VAL A 1020 -25.36 15.35 -4.59
C VAL A 1020 -26.77 14.81 -4.78
N ILE A 1021 -27.55 15.43 -5.67
CA ILE A 1021 -28.92 15.02 -5.97
C ILE A 1021 -28.95 14.29 -7.32
N GLN A 1022 -29.14 12.97 -7.24
CA GLN A 1022 -29.55 12.06 -8.31
C GLN A 1022 -28.57 11.79 -9.48
N THR A 1023 -28.10 10.54 -9.58
CA THR A 1023 -27.55 9.96 -10.82
C THR A 1023 -28.66 9.26 -11.59
N ALA A 1024 -28.85 9.61 -12.87
CA ALA A 1024 -29.84 8.98 -13.74
C ALA A 1024 -29.16 8.15 -14.85
N ASN A 1025 -29.39 6.83 -14.84
CA ASN A 1025 -28.96 5.95 -15.93
C ASN A 1025 -29.96 6.01 -17.08
N THR A 1026 -29.69 6.83 -18.11
CA THR A 1026 -30.39 6.74 -19.40
C THR A 1026 -29.85 5.53 -20.17
N GLY A 1027 -30.60 4.43 -20.17
CA GLY A 1027 -30.14 3.15 -20.72
C GLY A 1027 -30.10 3.09 -22.25
N GLN A 1028 -28.97 3.51 -22.84
CA GLN A 1028 -28.39 2.97 -24.07
C GLN A 1028 -26.90 3.39 -24.17
N GLY A 1029 -26.17 2.93 -25.19
CA GLY A 1029 -24.70 3.05 -25.26
C GLY A 1029 -24.17 4.49 -25.19
N HIS A 1030 -22.96 4.65 -24.64
CA HIS A 1030 -22.22 5.93 -24.52
C HIS A 1030 -22.78 6.93 -23.49
N GLY A 1031 -22.87 6.52 -22.22
CA GLY A 1031 -23.24 7.39 -21.11
C GLY A 1031 -22.24 8.54 -20.88
N LYS A 1032 -22.67 9.77 -21.15
CA LYS A 1032 -21.99 10.99 -20.68
C LYS A 1032 -22.36 11.23 -19.21
N THR A 1033 -21.37 11.51 -18.36
CA THR A 1033 -21.65 12.04 -17.00
C THR A 1033 -21.89 13.55 -17.10
N VAL A 1034 -22.99 14.03 -16.54
CA VAL A 1034 -23.32 15.47 -16.45
C VAL A 1034 -23.49 15.82 -14.98
N LEU A 1035 -22.69 16.77 -14.49
CA LEU A 1035 -22.84 17.36 -13.17
C LEU A 1035 -23.59 18.68 -13.31
N ASN A 1036 -24.77 18.78 -12.69
CA ASN A 1036 -25.47 20.05 -12.50
C ASN A 1036 -25.15 20.56 -11.09
N MET A 1037 -24.57 21.76 -10.99
CA MET A 1037 -24.38 22.48 -9.73
C MET A 1037 -25.15 23.79 -9.81
N THR A 1038 -25.76 24.20 -8.69
CA THR A 1038 -26.49 25.47 -8.57
C THR A 1038 -25.95 26.22 -7.36
N ALA A 1039 -25.51 27.46 -7.56
CA ALA A 1039 -25.18 28.38 -6.48
C ALA A 1039 -26.37 29.30 -6.19
N ASN A 1040 -26.55 29.70 -4.93
CA ASN A 1040 -27.48 30.78 -4.61
C ASN A 1040 -26.96 32.09 -5.23
N ASN A 1041 -27.84 32.81 -5.94
CA ASN A 1041 -27.62 34.13 -6.54
C ASN A 1041 -26.58 34.23 -7.69
N ALA A 1042 -26.78 33.51 -8.80
CA ALA A 1042 -26.38 33.99 -10.14
C ALA A 1042 -27.15 33.29 -11.28
N THR A 1043 -27.55 34.04 -12.32
CA THR A 1043 -28.27 33.54 -13.50
C THR A 1043 -27.35 32.99 -14.60
N SER A 1044 -26.52 32.00 -14.28
CA SER A 1044 -25.84 31.19 -15.32
C SER A 1044 -25.76 29.71 -14.94
N LYS A 1045 -25.94 28.84 -15.93
CA LYS A 1045 -25.71 27.40 -15.83
C LYS A 1045 -24.50 27.06 -16.70
N GLN A 1046 -23.46 26.47 -16.11
CA GLN A 1046 -22.38 25.87 -16.87
C GLN A 1046 -22.48 24.34 -16.77
N GLN A 1047 -22.29 23.66 -17.90
CA GLN A 1047 -22.09 22.22 -17.96
C GLN A 1047 -20.66 21.94 -18.39
N VAL A 1048 -20.01 21.00 -17.72
CA VAL A 1048 -18.70 20.47 -18.12
C VAL A 1048 -18.88 19.01 -18.51
N VAL A 1049 -18.35 18.63 -19.67
CA VAL A 1049 -18.40 17.26 -20.20
C VAL A 1049 -16.98 16.83 -20.53
N LEU A 1050 -16.51 15.75 -19.90
CA LEU A 1050 -15.18 15.20 -20.13
C LEU A 1050 -15.25 13.99 -21.09
N PRO A 1051 -14.39 13.92 -22.12
CA PRO A 1051 -14.29 12.75 -22.99
C PRO A 1051 -13.48 11.62 -22.32
N GLY A 1052 -13.89 10.37 -22.55
CA GLY A 1052 -13.15 9.20 -22.10
C GLY A 1052 -12.06 8.79 -23.10
N LEU A 1053 -10.90 8.35 -22.60
CA LEU A 1053 -9.81 7.79 -23.39
C LEU A 1053 -9.61 6.30 -23.07
N SER A 1054 -9.40 5.50 -24.12
CA SER A 1054 -9.06 4.08 -24.02
C SER A 1054 -7.55 3.89 -23.82
N GLY A 1055 -7.16 2.80 -23.15
CA GLY A 1055 -5.79 2.62 -22.69
C GLY A 1055 -4.81 2.09 -23.74
N LYS A 1056 -3.53 2.43 -23.55
CA LYS A 1056 -2.34 1.67 -23.98
C LYS A 1056 -1.21 1.91 -22.96
N HIS A 1057 -0.27 0.98 -22.86
CA HIS A 1057 0.91 1.14 -22.02
C HIS A 1057 1.86 2.18 -22.61
N ALA A 1058 2.40 3.05 -21.75
CA ALA A 1058 3.60 3.85 -22.00
C ALA A 1058 4.37 3.99 -20.67
N THR A 1059 5.68 3.76 -20.72
CA THR A 1059 6.63 3.97 -19.62
C THR A 1059 7.62 5.08 -20.02
N LEU A 1060 8.49 5.48 -19.07
CA LEU A 1060 9.48 6.57 -19.12
C LEU A 1060 8.94 7.96 -18.72
N PRO A 1061 9.79 8.85 -18.17
CA PRO A 1061 10.94 8.60 -17.29
C PRO A 1061 10.89 9.44 -15.99
N GLN A 1062 11.83 9.21 -15.06
CA GLN A 1062 12.12 10.17 -13.98
C GLN A 1062 13.26 11.09 -14.39
N THR A 1063 13.05 12.41 -14.24
CA THR A 1063 14.11 13.41 -14.08
C THR A 1063 13.63 14.49 -13.11
N ASN A 1064 14.47 14.85 -12.15
CA ASN A 1064 14.23 15.99 -11.25
C ASN A 1064 14.53 17.31 -11.98
N ASP A 1065 13.83 18.38 -11.60
CA ASP A 1065 14.31 19.77 -11.40
C ASP A 1065 13.10 20.74 -11.42
N GLN A 1066 13.08 21.88 -10.73
CA GLN A 1066 13.94 22.40 -9.66
C GLN A 1066 13.08 23.20 -8.66
N SER A 1067 13.64 23.54 -7.50
CA SER A 1067 13.03 24.52 -6.58
C SER A 1067 13.22 25.97 -7.06
N ALA A 1068 12.35 26.89 -6.64
CA ALA A 1068 12.45 28.31 -6.99
C ALA A 1068 12.15 29.26 -5.81
N THR A 1069 13.20 29.69 -5.10
CA THR A 1069 13.22 30.89 -4.24
C THR A 1069 14.68 31.30 -4.01
N GLY A 1070 14.99 32.59 -4.17
CA GLY A 1070 16.31 33.15 -3.86
C GLY A 1070 16.74 34.24 -4.84
N LEU A 1071 16.88 35.48 -4.35
CA LEU A 1071 17.26 36.63 -5.17
C LEU A 1071 18.37 37.42 -4.45
N SER A 1072 19.61 37.29 -4.94
CA SER A 1072 20.84 37.96 -4.45
C SER A 1072 21.31 37.61 -3.01
N LEU A 1073 22.58 37.81 -2.63
CA LEU A 1073 23.67 38.56 -3.27
C LEU A 1073 25.06 37.85 -3.09
N LEU A 1074 26.09 38.34 -3.79
CA LEU A 1074 27.51 37.87 -3.82
C LEU A 1074 28.21 37.81 -2.44
N GLY A 1075 29.34 37.06 -2.31
CA GLY A 1075 30.12 37.12 -1.05
C GLY A 1075 31.59 36.66 -0.86
N LEU A 1076 32.20 35.79 -1.67
CA LEU A 1076 33.67 35.47 -1.64
C LEU A 1076 34.33 34.74 -0.41
N LEU A 1077 35.48 34.09 -0.71
CA LEU A 1077 36.66 33.75 0.13
C LEU A 1077 36.68 32.62 1.20
N LEU A 1078 37.35 31.52 0.81
CA LEU A 1078 38.52 30.85 1.47
C LEU A 1078 38.72 30.94 3.00
N GLY A 1079 38.83 29.77 3.68
CA GLY A 1079 39.33 29.70 5.06
C GLY A 1079 39.57 28.31 5.67
N VAL A 1080 40.79 27.76 5.48
CA VAL A 1080 41.56 26.90 6.45
C VAL A 1080 41.00 25.53 6.92
N PHE A 1081 41.78 24.46 6.66
CA PHE A 1081 41.76 23.16 7.38
C PHE A 1081 42.41 23.26 8.77
N GLY A 1082 42.04 22.42 9.76
CA GLY A 1082 43.03 21.98 10.76
C GLY A 1082 42.59 21.54 12.17
N LEU A 1083 42.48 20.23 12.36
CA LEU A 1083 43.03 19.43 13.48
C LEU A 1083 42.85 19.83 14.97
N THR A 1084 42.13 18.95 15.68
CA THR A 1084 42.47 18.28 16.96
C THR A 1084 42.91 19.06 18.21
N ALA A 1085 42.16 18.86 19.30
CA ALA A 1085 42.65 18.88 20.68
C ALA A 1085 42.10 17.65 21.46
N TRP A 1086 42.74 17.28 22.58
CA TRP A 1086 42.59 15.95 23.20
C TRP A 1086 42.61 15.98 24.73
N ARG A 1087 41.54 15.44 25.37
CA ARG A 1087 41.43 14.93 26.76
C ARG A 1087 39.95 14.59 27.03
N ARG A 1088 39.53 13.79 28.02
CA ARG A 1088 39.96 12.53 28.69
C ARG A 1088 39.10 12.42 29.95
N GLN A 1089 38.61 11.22 30.25
CA GLN A 1089 38.15 10.71 31.56
C GLN A 1089 36.79 11.15 32.15
N ARG A 1090 35.94 10.12 32.29
CA ARG A 1090 35.10 9.74 33.45
C ARG A 1090 33.86 10.62 33.77
N ASN A 1091 32.75 10.03 34.20
CA ASN A 1091 32.49 8.59 34.43
C ASN A 1091 31.92 7.88 33.20
#